data_AF-A0A7K9WD00-F1
#
_entry.id   AF-A0A7K9WD00-F1
#
_cell.length_a   1.000
_cell.length_b   1.000
_cell.length_c   1.000
_cell.angle_alpha   90.00
_cell.angle_beta   90.00
_cell.angle_gamma   90.00
#
_symmetry.space_group_name_H-M   'P 1'
#
loop_
_entity.id
_entity.type
_entity.pdbx_description
1 polymer ?
#
loop_
_entity_poly.entity_id
_entity_poly.type
_entity_poly.pdbx_seq_one_letter_code
_entity_poly.pdbx_strand_id
1 'polypeptide(L)'
;SSQESHDHVLLDIPVTREQMNHYRAAAETAHSELAALSVKYDCAQSELLKLRSSMISKEASFQELKAEAESCKENSARQMSRLLSLQTQIQEMEEELCALATSKNQAELIAQVAYKENLELKEELNEKNAKLNTYLNECKENMTQASKISKNYEELLTQISGFLDIDVREKEEPQEHLTSKVSEICKENLSLKEQVAALQEAVNAHEMESKANRETIMRLVSEVAKEQKKAAGYYQDMEKLNKDLDSAMIKRQSLEMEIRNLQEKLTVNQKALETSKQELHNLKKSSRELDANLKSSREETRTAQSSLEAFKEEIAALLSHGSAVVKPSEKAILERIQEINHKEETNEIMVSQLETQLVKLGEALENQTTLYHEALERSNKAEKRSENFHNQLKHLEEELLTGDLMQDGLKLEKQKHLKFLEQLNEKMKLDSLAAEVGFDMTMDAILARVEQLVKLEGDAVVENKTVAYSLRRKLKAQKEKLESKELHMSLLRQKITQLEEEKQARAALAVERDEANLTVRKLHKMTERLQKQLDLARETNTDLKAKLSETSELKIKTLEQNRTIEELTKSQSKLERMKEKAEKQLRSTKSELLLKERKATEDKEKTKNMLEAVISEMKVLKTTLSELAKRERQLADFREVVSRMLGLDIASLALPDYEIITRLEGLIHFHQHHFFPCVCPKDVARTLEEQQRNIQLL
;
A
#
# COMPACT_ATOMS: atom_id res chain seq x y z
N SER A 1 59.33 -6.93 53.79
CA SER A 1 60.72 -7.38 53.89
C SER A 1 61.56 -6.45 53.05
N SER A 2 62.56 -5.80 53.68
CA SER A 2 63.82 -5.28 53.10
C SER A 2 63.71 -4.08 52.14
N GLN A 3 64.12 -2.86 52.57
CA GLN A 3 65.45 -2.23 52.32
C GLN A 3 65.58 -1.76 50.86
N GLU A 4 65.99 -0.53 50.49
CA GLU A 4 67.07 0.35 50.98
C GLU A 4 66.91 1.69 50.22
N SER A 5 66.93 2.85 50.90
CA SER A 5 68.03 3.84 50.93
C SER A 5 68.49 4.42 49.57
N HIS A 6 68.40 5.74 49.38
CA HIS A 6 69.60 6.60 49.48
C HIS A 6 69.30 8.09 49.34
N ASP A 7 70.02 8.83 50.19
CA ASP A 7 70.26 10.27 50.22
C ASP A 7 70.96 10.80 48.97
N HIS A 8 70.71 12.08 48.66
CA HIS A 8 71.69 13.17 48.48
C HIS A 8 71.03 14.32 47.67
N VAL A 9 70.78 15.50 48.24
CA VAL A 9 71.71 16.60 48.59
C VAL A 9 72.15 17.43 47.36
N LEU A 10 71.99 18.75 47.52
CA LEU A 10 72.63 19.88 46.83
C LEU A 10 72.15 20.22 45.40
N LEU A 11 71.55 21.41 45.22
CA LEU A 11 72.28 22.60 44.74
C LEU A 11 71.35 23.82 44.63
N ASP A 12 71.70 24.89 45.35
CA ASP A 12 71.25 26.25 45.10
C ASP A 12 71.69 26.67 43.68
N ILE A 13 70.72 27.04 42.84
CA ILE A 13 70.93 27.73 41.57
C ILE A 13 70.04 28.97 41.60
N PRO A 14 70.55 30.18 41.29
CA PRO A 14 69.71 31.37 41.18
C PRO A 14 68.90 31.26 39.90
N VAL A 15 67.77 30.56 39.98
CA VAL A 15 66.81 30.48 38.89
C VAL A 15 66.24 31.88 38.70
N THR A 16 66.57 32.50 37.57
CA THR A 16 65.92 33.74 37.13
C THR A 16 64.41 33.53 37.19
N ARG A 17 63.68 34.49 37.76
CA ARG A 17 62.23 34.41 38.01
C ARG A 17 61.43 33.87 36.81
N GLU A 18 61.89 34.12 35.59
CA GLU A 18 61.33 33.62 34.34
C GLU A 18 61.46 32.10 34.14
N GLN A 19 62.61 31.49 34.44
CA GLN A 19 62.77 30.04 34.36
C GLN A 19 61.92 29.32 35.41
N MET A 20 61.83 29.87 36.62
CA MET A 20 61.00 29.30 37.68
C MET A 20 59.51 29.41 37.34
N ASN A 21 59.08 30.50 36.69
CA ASN A 21 57.74 30.67 36.18
C ASN A 21 57.44 29.74 34.99
N HIS A 22 58.40 29.48 34.10
CA HIS A 22 58.24 28.51 33.01
C HIS A 22 58.10 27.08 33.52
N TYR A 23 58.94 26.65 34.47
CA TYR A 23 58.79 25.33 35.09
C TYR A 23 57.51 25.22 35.92
N ARG A 24 57.09 26.30 36.59
CA ARG A 24 55.79 26.33 37.29
C ARG A 24 54.62 26.22 36.32
N ALA A 25 54.61 27.00 35.24
CA ALA A 25 53.55 26.94 34.24
C ALA A 25 53.52 25.58 33.52
N ALA A 26 54.69 25.00 33.20
CA ALA A 26 54.77 23.65 32.64
C ALA A 26 54.29 22.59 33.64
N ALA A 27 54.62 22.71 34.93
CA ALA A 27 54.14 21.82 35.97
C ALA A 27 52.64 21.98 36.21
N GLU A 28 52.10 23.19 36.24
CA GLU A 28 50.66 23.48 36.35
C GLU A 28 49.89 22.97 35.12
N THR A 29 50.46 23.12 33.92
CA THR A 29 49.88 22.57 32.68
C THR A 29 49.89 21.05 32.73
N ALA A 30 51.01 20.42 33.12
CA ALA A 30 51.09 18.98 33.32
C ALA A 30 50.15 18.49 34.44
N HIS A 31 49.93 19.27 35.50
CA HIS A 31 48.98 18.93 36.56
C HIS A 31 47.53 19.04 36.08
N SER A 32 47.22 20.06 35.28
CA SER A 32 45.92 20.23 34.64
C SER A 32 45.65 19.12 33.62
N GLU A 33 46.64 18.75 32.80
CA GLU A 33 46.57 17.63 31.87
C GLU A 33 46.45 16.29 32.60
N LEU A 34 47.19 16.09 33.69
CA LEU A 34 47.06 14.91 34.56
C LEU A 34 45.66 14.84 35.18
N ALA A 35 45.13 15.94 35.69
CA ALA A 35 43.78 16.01 36.24
C ALA A 35 42.71 15.75 35.16
N ALA A 36 42.88 16.30 33.96
CA ALA A 36 42.01 16.03 32.82
C ALA A 36 42.07 14.56 32.38
N LEU A 37 43.27 13.95 32.42
CA LEU A 37 43.45 12.52 32.15
C LEU A 37 42.86 11.65 33.26
N SER A 38 42.98 12.03 34.53
CA SER A 38 42.34 11.34 35.66
C SER A 38 40.83 11.39 35.56
N VAL A 39 40.23 12.53 35.23
CA VAL A 39 38.78 12.63 35.01
C VAL A 39 38.35 11.78 33.81
N LYS A 40 39.11 11.78 32.71
CA LYS A 40 38.83 10.91 31.56
C LYS A 40 38.96 9.42 31.91
N TYR A 41 39.94 9.06 32.72
CA TYR A 41 40.13 7.71 33.24
C TYR A 41 38.96 7.29 34.13
N ASP A 42 38.53 8.15 35.05
CA ASP A 42 37.38 7.89 35.93
C ASP A 42 36.07 7.79 35.14
N CYS A 43 35.88 8.65 34.12
CA CYS A 43 34.74 8.55 33.20
C CYS A 43 34.77 7.21 32.44
N ALA A 44 35.90 6.83 31.85
CA ALA A 44 36.06 5.56 31.15
C ALA A 44 35.88 4.35 32.08
N GLN A 45 36.35 4.44 33.33
CA GLN A 45 36.16 3.41 34.35
C GLN A 45 34.68 3.29 34.76
N SER A 46 33.97 4.41 34.88
CA SER A 46 32.53 4.43 35.17
C SER A 46 31.71 3.84 34.02
N GLU A 47 32.10 4.11 32.77
CA GLU A 47 31.49 3.52 31.58
C GLU A 47 31.76 2.02 31.50
N LEU A 48 32.99 1.58 31.79
CA LEU A 48 33.32 0.16 31.88
C LEU A 48 32.53 -0.56 32.97
N LEU A 49 32.29 0.07 34.12
CA LEU A 49 31.45 -0.48 35.18
C LEU A 49 29.98 -0.57 34.76
N LYS A 50 29.45 0.45 34.08
CA LYS A 50 28.09 0.44 33.51
C LYS A 50 27.93 -0.61 32.42
N LEU A 51 28.93 -0.78 31.56
CA LEU A 51 28.92 -1.82 30.52
C LEU A 51 29.01 -3.21 31.15
N ARG A 52 29.83 -3.40 32.19
CA ARG A 52 29.87 -4.66 32.94
C ARG A 52 28.54 -4.97 33.63
N SER A 53 27.92 -4.01 34.30
CA SER A 53 26.61 -4.24 34.95
C SER A 53 25.52 -4.52 33.91
N SER A 54 25.53 -3.81 32.79
CA SER A 54 24.66 -4.09 31.64
C SER A 54 24.90 -5.50 31.09
N MET A 55 26.15 -5.91 30.91
CA MET A 55 26.50 -7.25 30.44
C MET A 55 26.03 -8.33 31.41
N ILE A 56 26.20 -8.14 32.72
CA ILE A 56 25.72 -9.07 33.75
C ILE A 56 24.19 -9.16 33.71
N SER A 57 23.48 -8.04 33.56
CA SER A 57 22.01 -8.05 33.45
C SER A 57 21.52 -8.75 32.18
N LYS A 58 22.24 -8.59 31.06
CA LYS A 58 21.94 -9.27 29.80
C LYS A 58 22.23 -10.76 29.89
N GLU A 59 23.32 -11.15 30.52
CA GLU A 59 23.65 -12.55 30.81
C GLU A 59 22.58 -13.21 31.70
N ALA A 60 22.11 -12.51 32.74
CA ALA A 60 21.01 -13.01 33.58
C ALA A 60 19.72 -13.21 32.77
N SER A 61 19.33 -12.24 31.93
CA SER A 61 18.15 -12.38 31.06
C SER A 61 18.29 -13.50 30.02
N PHE A 62 19.53 -13.76 29.56
CA PHE A 62 19.82 -14.86 28.64
C PHE A 62 19.72 -16.22 29.34
N GLN A 63 20.19 -16.32 30.59
CA GLN A 63 20.04 -17.53 31.41
C GLN A 63 18.56 -17.83 31.70
N GLU A 64 17.75 -16.81 32.00
CA GLU A 64 16.30 -16.97 32.17
C GLU A 64 15.62 -17.46 30.89
N LEU A 65 15.89 -16.84 29.75
CA LEU A 65 15.39 -17.28 28.44
C LEU A 65 15.84 -18.70 28.09
N LYS A 66 17.05 -19.09 28.49
CA LYS A 66 17.56 -20.45 28.30
C LYS A 66 16.80 -21.45 29.18
N ALA A 67 16.56 -21.12 30.44
CA ALA A 67 15.77 -21.96 31.36
C ALA A 67 14.32 -22.10 30.88
N GLU A 68 13.73 -21.03 30.35
CA GLU A 68 12.38 -21.05 29.76
C GLU A 68 12.33 -21.90 28.48
N ALA A 69 13.34 -21.79 27.62
CA ALA A 69 13.47 -22.65 26.44
C ALA A 69 13.66 -24.14 26.80
N GLU A 70 14.41 -24.44 27.86
CA GLU A 70 14.55 -25.79 28.40
C GLU A 70 13.22 -26.30 28.99
N SER A 71 12.48 -25.47 29.71
CA SER A 71 11.14 -25.79 30.23
C SER A 71 10.14 -26.06 29.10
N CYS A 72 10.14 -25.27 28.02
CA CYS A 72 9.32 -25.51 26.84
C CYS A 72 9.68 -26.84 26.15
N LYS A 73 10.97 -27.17 26.05
CA LYS A 73 11.42 -28.47 25.50
C LYS A 73 10.97 -29.63 26.38
N GLU A 74 11.07 -29.50 27.70
CA GLU A 74 10.62 -30.51 28.64
C GLU A 74 9.09 -30.70 28.59
N ASN A 75 8.33 -29.60 28.51
CA ASN A 75 6.88 -29.64 28.33
C ASN A 75 6.49 -30.31 27.00
N SER A 76 7.20 -30.01 25.91
CA SER A 76 7.00 -30.66 24.62
C SER A 76 7.33 -32.16 24.68
N ALA A 77 8.42 -32.55 25.34
CA ALA A 77 8.76 -33.95 25.57
C ALA A 77 7.71 -34.67 26.43
N ARG A 78 7.19 -34.04 27.50
CA ARG A 78 6.10 -34.60 28.32
C ARG A 78 4.80 -34.77 27.53
N GLN A 79 4.45 -33.80 26.67
CA GLN A 79 3.30 -33.92 25.78
C GLN A 79 3.49 -35.02 24.73
N MET A 80 4.69 -35.15 24.16
CA MET A 80 5.04 -36.22 23.23
C MET A 80 4.95 -37.60 23.88
N SER A 81 5.45 -37.75 25.10
CA SER A 81 5.33 -39.01 25.86
C SER A 81 3.87 -39.36 26.20
N ARG A 82 3.03 -38.36 26.49
CA ARG A 82 1.58 -38.59 26.67
C ARG A 82 0.90 -39.00 25.38
N LEU A 83 1.25 -38.37 24.26
CA LEU A 83 0.74 -38.76 22.94
C LEU A 83 1.14 -40.18 22.59
N LEU A 84 2.40 -40.56 22.81
CA LEU A 84 2.88 -41.92 22.61
C LEU A 84 2.14 -42.93 23.50
N SER A 85 1.95 -42.63 24.78
CA SER A 85 1.19 -43.49 25.70
C SER A 85 -0.27 -43.66 25.26
N LEU A 86 -0.92 -42.60 24.77
CA LEU A 86 -2.29 -42.67 24.26
C LEU A 86 -2.36 -43.45 22.94
N GLN A 87 -1.36 -43.31 22.07
CA GLN A 87 -1.25 -44.10 20.84
C GLN A 87 -1.05 -45.58 21.14
N THR A 88 -0.20 -45.94 22.10
CA THR A 88 -0.02 -47.33 22.56
C THR A 88 -1.33 -47.89 23.10
N GLN A 89 -2.05 -47.13 23.93
CA GLN A 89 -3.33 -47.58 24.49
C GLN A 89 -4.41 -47.76 23.41
N ILE A 90 -4.46 -46.89 22.40
CA ILE A 90 -5.37 -47.06 21.26
C ILE A 90 -5.03 -48.33 20.48
N GLN A 91 -3.73 -48.59 20.25
CA GLN A 91 -3.29 -49.79 19.54
C GLN A 91 -3.59 -51.08 20.32
N GLU A 92 -3.39 -51.09 21.64
CA GLU A 92 -3.79 -52.20 22.51
C GLU A 92 -5.30 -52.45 22.44
N MET A 93 -6.13 -51.39 22.48
CA MET A 93 -7.58 -51.51 22.33
C MET A 93 -8.00 -52.01 20.93
N GLU A 94 -7.28 -51.62 19.87
CA GLU A 94 -7.51 -52.12 18.52
C GLU A 94 -7.17 -53.61 18.38
N GLU A 95 -6.07 -54.05 19.01
CA GLU A 95 -5.67 -55.46 19.08
C GLU A 95 -6.68 -56.30 19.87
N GLU A 96 -7.18 -55.78 21.01
CA GLU A 96 -8.25 -56.40 21.79
C GLU A 96 -9.56 -56.52 21.00
N LEU A 97 -9.94 -55.49 20.25
CA LEU A 97 -11.12 -55.53 19.37
C LEU A 97 -10.95 -56.55 18.23
N CYS A 98 -9.75 -56.69 17.68
CA CYS A 98 -9.46 -57.72 16.69
C CYS A 98 -9.55 -59.13 17.30
N ALA A 99 -9.01 -59.35 18.51
CA ALA A 99 -9.13 -60.60 19.24
C ALA A 99 -10.59 -60.93 19.61
N LEU A 100 -11.38 -59.92 19.96
CA LEU A 100 -12.81 -60.08 20.24
C LEU A 100 -13.59 -60.42 18.97
N ALA A 101 -13.25 -59.80 17.83
CA ALA A 101 -13.87 -60.09 16.54
C ALA A 101 -13.56 -61.53 16.07
N THR A 102 -12.32 -62.00 16.23
CA THR A 102 -11.97 -63.40 15.90
C THR A 102 -12.65 -64.39 16.84
N SER A 103 -12.71 -64.11 18.15
CA SER A 103 -13.45 -64.90 19.14
C SER A 103 -14.95 -64.97 18.81
N LYS A 104 -15.57 -63.84 18.45
CA LYS A 104 -16.97 -63.77 18.02
C LYS A 104 -17.22 -64.63 16.78
N ASN A 105 -16.38 -64.51 15.75
CA ASN A 105 -16.49 -65.30 14.53
C ASN A 105 -16.34 -66.81 14.82
N GLN A 106 -15.46 -67.18 15.76
CA GLN A 106 -15.28 -68.56 16.19
C GLN A 106 -16.49 -69.09 16.96
N ALA A 107 -17.07 -68.30 17.86
CA ALA A 107 -18.31 -68.65 18.57
C ALA A 107 -19.51 -68.79 17.61
N GLU A 108 -19.59 -67.93 16.60
CA GLU A 108 -20.63 -67.99 15.56
C GLU A 108 -20.49 -69.25 14.69
N LEU A 109 -19.26 -69.66 14.38
CA LEU A 109 -18.98 -70.93 13.69
C LEU A 109 -19.41 -72.14 14.54
N ILE A 110 -19.09 -72.14 15.84
CA ILE A 110 -19.50 -73.21 16.77
C ILE A 110 -21.02 -73.28 16.88
N ALA A 111 -21.70 -72.13 16.94
CA ALA A 111 -23.16 -72.07 16.96
C ALA A 111 -23.79 -72.60 15.66
N GLN A 112 -23.19 -72.31 14.49
CA GLN A 112 -23.64 -72.87 13.21
C GLN A 112 -23.46 -74.39 13.13
N VAL A 113 -22.34 -74.92 13.64
CA VAL A 113 -22.11 -76.38 13.71
C VAL A 113 -23.14 -77.04 14.63
N ALA A 114 -23.38 -76.50 15.82
CA ALA A 114 -24.37 -77.03 16.75
C ALA A 114 -25.82 -76.93 16.22
N TYR A 115 -26.13 -75.90 15.42
CA TYR A 115 -27.43 -75.78 14.74
C TYR A 115 -27.59 -76.87 13.68
N LYS A 116 -26.53 -77.17 12.92
CA LYS A 116 -26.53 -78.21 11.91
C LYS A 116 -26.65 -79.62 12.53
N GLU A 117 -25.92 -79.90 13.61
CA GLU A 117 -26.04 -81.15 14.37
C GLU A 117 -27.47 -81.32 14.95
N ASN A 118 -28.10 -80.25 15.43
CA ASN A 118 -29.50 -80.30 15.87
C ASN A 118 -30.48 -80.62 14.73
N LEU A 119 -30.22 -80.11 13.53
CA LEU A 119 -31.04 -80.39 12.36
C LEU A 119 -30.92 -81.88 11.97
N GLU A 120 -29.70 -82.42 11.96
CA GLU A 120 -29.41 -83.82 11.67
C GLU A 120 -30.06 -84.75 12.71
N LEU A 121 -29.97 -84.44 14.01
CA LEU A 121 -30.66 -85.19 15.07
C LEU A 121 -32.19 -85.15 14.94
N LYS A 122 -32.75 -84.02 14.47
CA LYS A 122 -34.19 -83.88 14.22
C LYS A 122 -34.63 -84.74 13.03
N GLU A 123 -33.81 -84.84 11.99
CA GLU A 123 -34.04 -85.72 10.85
C GLU A 123 -33.96 -87.21 11.26
N GLU A 124 -32.98 -87.61 12.07
CA GLU A 124 -32.88 -88.97 12.62
C GLU A 124 -34.09 -89.33 13.52
N LEU A 125 -34.54 -88.39 14.35
CA LEU A 125 -35.75 -88.57 15.17
C LEU A 125 -36.99 -88.80 14.29
N ASN A 126 -37.14 -88.03 13.22
CA ASN A 126 -38.23 -88.19 12.27
C ASN A 126 -38.16 -89.53 11.53
N GLU A 127 -36.96 -90.00 11.17
CA GLU A 127 -36.76 -91.29 10.53
C GLU A 127 -37.08 -92.47 11.47
N LYS A 128 -36.69 -92.37 12.75
CA LYS A 128 -37.07 -93.35 13.78
C LYS A 128 -38.58 -93.37 14.03
N ASN A 129 -39.22 -92.20 14.01
CA ASN A 129 -40.67 -92.06 14.14
C ASN A 129 -41.43 -92.65 12.93
N ALA A 130 -40.88 -92.49 11.71
CA ALA A 130 -41.40 -93.13 10.51
C ALA A 130 -41.30 -94.66 10.58
N LYS A 131 -40.18 -95.21 11.10
CA LYS A 131 -40.00 -96.66 11.32
C LYS A 131 -40.95 -97.20 12.41
N LEU A 132 -41.24 -96.43 13.45
CA LEU A 132 -42.23 -96.78 14.47
C LEU A 132 -43.65 -96.87 13.87
N ASN A 133 -43.99 -95.96 12.97
CA ASN A 133 -45.29 -95.94 12.27
C ASN A 133 -45.46 -97.09 11.27
N THR A 134 -44.39 -97.60 10.66
CA THR A 134 -44.46 -98.79 9.79
C THR A 134 -44.73 -100.06 10.59
N TYR A 135 -44.08 -100.26 11.74
CA TYR A 135 -44.37 -101.38 12.64
C TYR A 135 -45.79 -101.33 13.23
N LEU A 136 -46.32 -100.11 13.44
CA LEU A 136 -47.68 -99.88 13.90
C LEU A 136 -48.74 -100.27 12.84
N ASN A 137 -48.42 -100.19 11.55
CA ASN A 137 -49.34 -100.49 10.45
C ASN A 137 -49.41 -102.00 10.14
N GLU A 138 -48.30 -102.74 10.23
CA GLU A 138 -48.29 -104.21 10.07
C GLU A 138 -49.05 -104.94 11.20
N CYS A 139 -49.03 -104.38 12.41
CA CYS A 139 -49.77 -104.92 13.56
C CYS A 139 -51.28 -104.67 13.47
N LYS A 140 -51.70 -103.64 12.71
CA LYS A 140 -53.11 -103.30 12.46
C LYS A 140 -53.79 -104.18 11.40
N GLU A 141 -53.08 -104.62 10.37
CA GLU A 141 -53.66 -105.49 9.33
C GLU A 141 -53.99 -106.90 9.87
N ASN A 142 -53.15 -107.45 10.75
CA ASN A 142 -53.36 -108.79 11.33
C ASN A 142 -54.44 -108.85 12.44
N MET A 143 -54.76 -107.73 13.10
CA MET A 143 -55.86 -107.62 14.08
C MET A 143 -57.23 -107.33 13.45
N THR A 144 -57.27 -106.81 12.21
CA THR A 144 -58.50 -106.32 11.57
C THR A 144 -59.29 -107.37 10.77
N GLN A 145 -58.96 -108.66 10.87
CA GLN A 145 -59.74 -109.72 10.22
C GLN A 145 -60.49 -110.61 11.23
N ALA A 146 -60.02 -110.74 12.47
CA ALA A 146 -60.59 -111.70 13.43
C ALA A 146 -61.51 -111.08 14.52
N SER A 147 -61.41 -109.77 14.83
CA SER A 147 -62.28 -109.08 15.80
C SER A 147 -63.44 -108.29 15.16
N LYS A 148 -63.50 -108.28 13.82
CA LYS A 148 -64.27 -107.35 12.97
C LYS A 148 -65.77 -107.61 12.86
N ILE A 149 -66.34 -108.62 13.51
CA ILE A 149 -67.80 -108.87 13.42
C ILE A 149 -68.48 -108.88 14.79
N SER A 150 -67.81 -109.23 15.87
CA SER A 150 -68.50 -109.50 17.15
C SER A 150 -68.28 -108.43 18.23
N LYS A 151 -67.09 -107.85 18.34
CA LYS A 151 -66.80 -106.76 19.29
C LYS A 151 -67.27 -105.37 18.82
N ASN A 152 -67.49 -105.21 17.51
CA ASN A 152 -67.73 -103.92 16.85
C ASN A 152 -69.04 -103.22 17.25
N TYR A 153 -70.02 -103.92 17.81
CA TYR A 153 -71.29 -103.29 18.20
C TYR A 153 -71.30 -102.84 19.67
N GLU A 154 -70.54 -103.51 20.54
CA GLU A 154 -70.60 -103.34 22.00
C GLU A 154 -69.44 -102.47 22.54
N GLU A 155 -68.24 -102.53 21.93
CA GLU A 155 -67.14 -101.59 22.22
C GLU A 155 -67.37 -100.20 21.61
N LEU A 156 -68.09 -100.06 20.49
CA LEU A 156 -68.34 -98.77 19.82
C LEU A 156 -69.12 -97.80 20.73
N LEU A 157 -70.15 -98.30 21.41
CA LEU A 157 -70.94 -97.50 22.36
C LEU A 157 -70.12 -97.08 23.59
N THR A 158 -69.22 -97.95 24.06
CA THR A 158 -68.43 -97.73 25.29
C THR A 158 -67.15 -96.89 25.04
N GLN A 159 -66.59 -96.92 23.82
CA GLN A 159 -65.42 -96.11 23.45
C GLN A 159 -65.78 -94.69 23.04
N ILE A 160 -66.85 -94.46 22.28
CA ILE A 160 -67.23 -93.09 21.89
C ILE A 160 -67.66 -92.30 23.14
N SER A 161 -68.28 -92.94 24.13
CA SER A 161 -68.58 -92.33 25.43
C SER A 161 -67.32 -91.96 26.23
N GLY A 162 -66.29 -92.82 26.19
CA GLY A 162 -65.00 -92.57 26.85
C GLY A 162 -64.12 -91.52 26.17
N PHE A 163 -64.14 -91.42 24.83
CA PHE A 163 -63.39 -90.41 24.08
C PHE A 163 -63.99 -89.01 24.16
N LEU A 164 -65.32 -88.92 24.36
CA LEU A 164 -66.03 -87.64 24.51
C LEU A 164 -66.21 -87.22 25.99
N ASP A 165 -65.73 -88.05 26.93
CA ASP A 165 -65.84 -87.87 28.40
C ASP A 165 -67.29 -87.65 28.89
N ILE A 166 -68.22 -88.47 28.38
CA ILE A 166 -69.66 -88.40 28.71
C ILE A 166 -70.14 -89.78 29.18
N ASP A 167 -70.68 -89.86 30.40
CA ASP A 167 -71.30 -91.10 30.91
C ASP A 167 -72.70 -91.30 30.29
N VAL A 168 -72.90 -92.44 29.63
CA VAL A 168 -74.14 -92.78 28.90
C VAL A 168 -74.88 -93.95 29.55
N ARG A 169 -74.41 -94.44 30.71
CA ARG A 169 -75.01 -95.60 31.40
C ARG A 169 -76.40 -95.33 32.00
N GLU A 170 -76.77 -94.06 32.21
CA GLU A 170 -78.05 -93.67 32.82
C GLU A 170 -79.02 -92.98 31.86
N LYS A 171 -78.67 -92.85 30.58
CA LYS A 171 -79.50 -92.14 29.59
C LYS A 171 -80.34 -93.13 28.79
N GLU A 172 -81.65 -92.90 28.72
CA GLU A 172 -82.52 -93.59 27.76
C GLU A 172 -82.09 -93.17 26.34
N GLU A 173 -81.79 -94.16 25.49
CA GLU A 173 -81.29 -94.00 24.11
C GLU A 173 -79.88 -93.36 23.94
N PRO A 174 -78.80 -94.06 24.36
CA PRO A 174 -77.43 -93.57 24.32
C PRO A 174 -76.90 -93.18 22.92
N GLN A 175 -77.44 -93.80 21.87
CA GLN A 175 -77.03 -93.58 20.48
C GLN A 175 -77.38 -92.17 19.98
N GLU A 176 -78.53 -91.60 20.37
CA GLU A 176 -78.95 -90.26 19.95
C GLU A 176 -78.13 -89.15 20.62
N HIS A 177 -77.84 -89.31 21.91
CA HIS A 177 -77.02 -88.36 22.68
C HIS A 177 -75.58 -88.28 22.16
N LEU A 178 -74.98 -89.43 21.83
CA LEU A 178 -73.67 -89.51 21.19
C LEU A 178 -73.68 -88.84 19.81
N THR A 179 -74.73 -89.07 19.02
CA THR A 179 -74.90 -88.45 17.70
C THR A 179 -75.04 -86.93 17.78
N SER A 180 -75.75 -86.41 18.79
CA SER A 180 -75.88 -84.96 19.02
C SER A 180 -74.54 -84.31 19.38
N LYS A 181 -73.71 -84.94 20.23
CA LYS A 181 -72.40 -84.39 20.60
C LYS A 181 -71.40 -84.44 19.46
N VAL A 182 -71.39 -85.51 18.68
CA VAL A 182 -70.60 -85.60 17.45
C VAL A 182 -71.03 -84.52 16.45
N SER A 183 -72.34 -84.27 16.31
CA SER A 183 -72.86 -83.17 15.48
C SER A 183 -72.36 -81.80 15.96
N GLU A 184 -72.32 -81.55 17.26
CA GLU A 184 -71.77 -80.32 17.85
C GLU A 184 -70.28 -80.15 17.53
N ILE A 185 -69.46 -81.19 17.73
CA ILE A 185 -68.02 -81.16 17.41
C ILE A 185 -67.76 -81.00 15.90
N CYS A 186 -68.61 -81.58 15.05
CA CYS A 186 -68.54 -81.36 13.61
C CYS A 186 -68.87 -79.92 13.23
N LYS A 187 -69.87 -79.30 13.88
CA LYS A 187 -70.20 -77.87 13.72
C LYS A 187 -69.07 -76.97 14.22
N GLU A 188 -68.47 -77.30 15.36
CA GLU A 188 -67.30 -76.59 15.88
C GLU A 188 -66.09 -76.73 14.95
N ASN A 189 -65.81 -77.91 14.41
CA ASN A 189 -64.74 -78.11 13.42
C ASN A 189 -64.99 -77.34 12.12
N LEU A 190 -66.24 -77.26 11.66
CA LEU A 190 -66.61 -76.45 10.50
C LEU A 190 -66.39 -74.96 10.81
N SER A 191 -66.85 -74.49 11.97
CA SER A 191 -66.60 -73.11 12.44
C SER A 191 -65.11 -72.80 12.58
N LEU A 192 -64.31 -73.72 13.12
CA LEU A 192 -62.85 -73.56 13.23
C LEU A 192 -62.18 -73.57 11.84
N LYS A 193 -62.63 -74.42 10.91
CA LYS A 193 -62.16 -74.38 9.53
C LYS A 193 -62.50 -73.07 8.84
N GLU A 194 -63.71 -72.54 9.05
CA GLU A 194 -64.12 -71.23 8.57
C GLU A 194 -63.27 -70.11 9.19
N GLN A 195 -62.98 -70.19 10.50
CA GLN A 195 -62.06 -69.26 11.18
C GLN A 195 -60.62 -69.35 10.64
N VAL A 196 -60.11 -70.56 10.39
CA VAL A 196 -58.78 -70.76 9.80
C VAL A 196 -58.74 -70.20 8.37
N ALA A 197 -59.79 -70.42 7.57
CA ALA A 197 -59.88 -69.84 6.23
C ALA A 197 -59.92 -68.32 6.29
N ALA A 198 -60.72 -67.73 7.18
CA ALA A 198 -60.78 -66.28 7.38
C ALA A 198 -59.44 -65.70 7.86
N LEU A 199 -58.73 -66.39 8.78
CA LEU A 199 -57.40 -65.99 9.22
C LEU A 199 -56.37 -66.09 8.09
N GLN A 200 -56.44 -67.13 7.25
CA GLN A 200 -55.56 -67.28 6.09
C GLN A 200 -55.80 -66.17 5.06
N GLU A 201 -57.06 -65.81 4.80
CA GLU A 201 -57.42 -64.68 3.95
C GLU A 201 -56.91 -63.35 4.53
N ALA A 202 -57.04 -63.14 5.85
CA ALA A 202 -56.52 -61.95 6.53
C ALA A 202 -54.98 -61.87 6.47
N VAL A 203 -54.26 -62.99 6.63
CA VAL A 203 -52.80 -63.06 6.47
C VAL A 203 -52.41 -62.72 5.03
N ASN A 204 -53.07 -63.31 4.04
CA ASN A 204 -52.81 -63.04 2.63
C ASN A 204 -53.08 -61.55 2.30
N ALA A 205 -54.17 -60.98 2.81
CA ALA A 205 -54.49 -59.57 2.64
C ALA A 205 -53.41 -58.66 3.26
N HIS A 206 -52.95 -58.98 4.47
CA HIS A 206 -51.86 -58.25 5.13
C HIS A 206 -50.51 -58.40 4.41
N GLU A 207 -50.19 -59.58 3.85
CA GLU A 207 -49.00 -59.76 3.02
C GLU A 207 -49.05 -58.90 1.75
N MET A 208 -50.22 -58.86 1.09
CA MET A 208 -50.44 -58.02 -0.09
C MET A 208 -50.37 -56.53 0.26
N GLU A 209 -50.93 -56.12 1.41
CA GLU A 209 -50.84 -54.75 1.92
C GLU A 209 -49.39 -54.39 2.28
N SER A 210 -48.67 -55.26 2.98
CA SER A 210 -47.25 -55.09 3.31
C SER A 210 -46.39 -54.95 2.05
N LYS A 211 -46.68 -55.73 1.01
CA LYS A 211 -46.01 -55.62 -0.29
C LYS A 211 -46.29 -54.28 -0.96
N ALA A 212 -47.55 -53.83 -0.98
CA ALA A 212 -47.94 -52.52 -1.52
C ALA A 212 -47.31 -51.35 -0.72
N ASN A 213 -47.22 -51.49 0.60
CA ASN A 213 -46.56 -50.53 1.49
C ASN A 213 -45.06 -50.47 1.21
N ARG A 214 -44.39 -51.62 1.04
CA ARG A 214 -42.97 -51.67 0.68
C ARG A 214 -42.69 -51.00 -0.67
N GLU A 215 -43.54 -51.24 -1.67
CA GLU A 215 -43.44 -50.58 -2.98
C GLU A 215 -43.66 -49.06 -2.88
N THR A 216 -44.62 -48.61 -2.06
CA THR A 216 -44.85 -47.18 -1.82
C THR A 216 -43.67 -46.53 -1.10
N ILE A 217 -43.10 -47.20 -0.09
CA ILE A 217 -41.87 -46.76 0.58
C ILE A 217 -40.72 -46.66 -0.42
N MET A 218 -40.50 -47.65 -1.28
CA MET A 218 -39.44 -47.57 -2.30
C MET A 218 -39.64 -46.41 -3.27
N ARG A 219 -40.89 -46.13 -3.67
CA ARG A 219 -41.23 -45.00 -4.54
C ARG A 219 -40.91 -43.67 -3.86
N LEU A 220 -41.34 -43.50 -2.60
CA LEU A 220 -41.06 -42.32 -1.79
C LEU A 220 -39.56 -42.15 -1.54
N VAL A 221 -38.82 -43.22 -1.23
CA VAL A 221 -37.35 -43.16 -1.08
C VAL A 221 -36.69 -42.71 -2.38
N SER A 222 -37.18 -43.19 -3.54
CA SER A 222 -36.67 -42.77 -4.85
C SER A 222 -37.00 -41.29 -5.14
N GLU A 223 -38.18 -40.82 -4.75
CA GLU A 223 -38.57 -39.41 -4.86
C GLU A 223 -37.74 -38.52 -3.93
N VAL A 224 -37.53 -38.92 -2.67
CA VAL A 224 -36.66 -38.24 -1.71
C VAL A 224 -35.22 -38.17 -2.23
N ALA A 225 -34.69 -39.26 -2.79
CA ALA A 225 -33.35 -39.27 -3.37
C ALA A 225 -33.24 -38.32 -4.58
N LYS A 226 -34.28 -38.26 -5.43
CA LYS A 226 -34.34 -37.30 -6.55
C LYS A 226 -34.40 -35.86 -6.04
N GLU A 227 -35.21 -35.57 -5.03
CA GLU A 227 -35.29 -34.23 -4.44
C GLU A 227 -34.03 -33.84 -3.70
N GLN A 228 -33.38 -34.75 -2.97
CA GLN A 228 -32.05 -34.51 -2.38
C GLN A 228 -31.01 -34.18 -3.45
N LYS A 229 -31.04 -34.87 -4.59
CA LYS A 229 -30.14 -34.57 -5.71
C LYS A 229 -30.42 -33.19 -6.33
N LYS A 230 -31.69 -32.82 -6.48
CA LYS A 230 -32.08 -31.47 -6.93
C LYS A 230 -31.67 -30.40 -5.93
N ALA A 231 -31.91 -30.62 -4.64
CA ALA A 231 -31.51 -29.71 -3.56
C ALA A 231 -29.99 -29.51 -3.54
N ALA A 232 -29.21 -30.60 -3.67
CA ALA A 232 -27.75 -30.50 -3.81
C ALA A 232 -27.34 -29.69 -5.04
N GLY A 233 -28.04 -29.86 -6.17
CA GLY A 233 -27.87 -29.01 -7.36
C GLY A 233 -28.14 -27.53 -7.07
N TYR A 234 -29.25 -27.20 -6.39
CA TYR A 234 -29.56 -25.83 -6.00
C TYR A 234 -28.51 -25.22 -5.06
N TYR A 235 -27.96 -25.99 -4.13
CA TYR A 235 -26.85 -25.51 -3.28
C TYR A 235 -25.60 -25.20 -4.09
N GLN A 236 -25.25 -26.04 -5.06
CA GLN A 236 -24.11 -25.78 -5.95
C GLN A 236 -24.34 -24.54 -6.82
N ASP A 237 -25.53 -24.37 -7.37
CA ASP A 237 -25.90 -23.19 -8.15
C ASP A 237 -25.89 -21.92 -7.29
N MET A 238 -26.37 -22.01 -6.05
CA MET A 238 -26.36 -20.89 -5.10
C MET A 238 -24.93 -20.53 -4.67
N GLU A 239 -24.06 -21.51 -4.46
CA GLU A 239 -22.64 -21.26 -4.18
C GLU A 239 -21.93 -20.62 -5.38
N LYS A 240 -22.25 -21.07 -6.60
CA LYS A 240 -21.74 -20.46 -7.83
C LYS A 240 -22.21 -19.01 -7.97
N LEU A 241 -23.51 -18.76 -7.75
CA LEU A 241 -24.08 -17.41 -7.81
C LEU A 241 -23.47 -16.49 -6.74
N ASN A 242 -23.20 -17.00 -5.54
CA ASN A 242 -22.49 -16.24 -4.51
C ASN A 242 -21.07 -15.87 -4.93
N LYS A 243 -20.31 -16.80 -5.52
CA LYS A 243 -18.96 -16.51 -6.07
C LYS A 243 -19.02 -15.47 -7.18
N ASP A 244 -20.00 -15.56 -8.06
CA ASP A 244 -20.21 -14.58 -9.14
C ASP A 244 -20.60 -13.21 -8.58
N LEU A 245 -21.43 -13.17 -7.53
CA LEU A 245 -21.81 -11.94 -6.82
C LEU A 245 -20.59 -11.28 -6.15
N ASP A 246 -19.76 -12.05 -5.44
CA ASP A 246 -18.54 -11.54 -4.80
C ASP A 246 -17.58 -10.96 -5.85
N SER A 247 -17.38 -11.67 -6.96
CA SER A 247 -16.58 -11.20 -8.10
C SER A 247 -17.14 -9.90 -8.70
N ALA A 248 -18.45 -9.80 -8.85
CA ALA A 248 -19.12 -8.59 -9.31
C ALA A 248 -19.00 -7.43 -8.31
N MET A 249 -19.09 -7.71 -7.00
CA MET A 249 -18.90 -6.71 -5.95
C MET A 249 -17.49 -6.14 -5.95
N ILE A 250 -16.46 -6.98 -6.08
CA ILE A 250 -15.06 -6.54 -6.18
C ILE A 250 -14.87 -5.63 -7.40
N LYS A 251 -15.40 -6.02 -8.58
CA LYS A 251 -15.34 -5.21 -9.79
C LYS A 251 -16.08 -3.88 -9.64
N ARG A 252 -17.25 -3.87 -8.99
CA ARG A 252 -17.98 -2.64 -8.68
C ARG A 252 -17.16 -1.72 -7.78
N GLN A 253 -16.54 -2.26 -6.72
CA GLN A 253 -15.70 -1.48 -5.81
C GLN A 253 -14.48 -0.88 -6.51
N SER A 254 -13.82 -1.63 -7.41
CA SER A 254 -12.70 -1.09 -8.19
C SER A 254 -13.15 0.05 -9.12
N LEU A 255 -14.29 -0.10 -9.79
CA LEU A 255 -14.85 0.95 -10.64
C LEU A 255 -15.29 2.17 -9.82
N GLU A 256 -15.86 1.98 -8.64
CA GLU A 256 -16.21 3.09 -7.73
C GLU A 256 -14.96 3.85 -7.26
N MET A 257 -13.85 3.15 -7.02
CA MET A 257 -12.58 3.80 -6.68
C MET A 257 -12.03 4.59 -7.87
N GLU A 258 -12.14 4.06 -9.08
CA GLU A 258 -11.76 4.77 -10.30
C GLU A 258 -12.62 6.01 -10.54
N ILE A 259 -13.94 5.90 -10.35
CA ILE A 259 -14.87 7.04 -10.45
C ILE A 259 -14.48 8.13 -9.44
N ARG A 260 -14.20 7.77 -8.18
CA ARG A 260 -13.73 8.74 -7.16
C ARG A 260 -12.43 9.42 -7.59
N ASN A 261 -11.46 8.67 -8.10
CA ASN A 261 -10.20 9.23 -8.59
C ASN A 261 -10.41 10.17 -9.78
N LEU A 262 -11.30 9.82 -10.72
CA LEU A 262 -11.63 10.67 -11.85
C LEU A 262 -12.37 11.94 -11.41
N GLN A 263 -13.27 11.84 -10.43
CA GLN A 263 -13.94 12.99 -9.82
C GLN A 263 -12.92 13.92 -9.13
N GLU A 264 -11.98 13.38 -8.36
CA GLU A 264 -10.92 14.18 -7.74
C GLU A 264 -10.09 14.90 -8.80
N LYS A 265 -9.62 14.18 -9.83
CA LYS A 265 -8.89 14.79 -10.97
C LYS A 265 -9.70 15.88 -11.66
N LEU A 266 -11.01 15.66 -11.86
CA LEU A 266 -11.89 16.66 -12.43
C LEU A 266 -11.96 17.91 -11.56
N THR A 267 -12.12 17.76 -10.24
CA THR A 267 -12.15 18.92 -9.32
C THR A 267 -10.83 19.68 -9.29
N VAL A 268 -9.69 18.99 -9.37
CA VAL A 268 -8.36 19.61 -9.45
C VAL A 268 -8.22 20.39 -10.75
N ASN A 269 -8.59 19.79 -11.89
CA ASN A 269 -8.55 20.45 -13.18
C ASN A 269 -9.51 21.66 -13.24
N GLN A 270 -10.70 21.54 -12.65
CA GLN A 270 -11.65 22.65 -12.56
C GLN A 270 -11.04 23.83 -11.79
N LYS A 271 -10.40 23.56 -10.63
CA LYS A 271 -9.70 24.60 -9.85
C LYS A 271 -8.55 25.23 -10.64
N ALA A 272 -7.74 24.42 -11.31
CA ALA A 272 -6.63 24.92 -12.14
C ALA A 272 -7.14 25.80 -13.28
N LEU A 273 -8.25 25.42 -13.92
CA LEU A 273 -8.89 26.21 -14.97
C LEU A 273 -9.41 27.55 -14.42
N GLU A 274 -10.07 27.57 -13.26
CA GLU A 274 -10.52 28.81 -12.64
C GLU A 274 -9.36 29.72 -12.24
N THR A 275 -8.26 29.18 -11.71
CA THR A 275 -7.03 29.94 -11.46
C THR A 275 -6.47 30.54 -12.75
N SER A 276 -6.38 29.75 -13.82
CA SER A 276 -5.89 30.23 -15.12
C SER A 276 -6.82 31.30 -15.74
N LYS A 277 -8.14 31.17 -15.59
CA LYS A 277 -9.09 32.20 -16.00
C LYS A 277 -8.88 33.50 -15.23
N GLN A 278 -8.64 33.42 -13.92
CA GLN A 278 -8.37 34.59 -13.08
C GLN A 278 -7.04 35.26 -13.47
N GLU A 279 -5.99 34.47 -13.71
CA GLU A 279 -4.70 34.97 -14.20
C GLU A 279 -4.85 35.67 -15.56
N LEU A 280 -5.58 35.07 -16.50
CA LEU A 280 -5.87 35.67 -17.80
C LEU A 280 -6.65 36.98 -17.66
N HIS A 281 -7.63 37.03 -16.76
CA HIS A 281 -8.37 38.26 -16.49
C HIS A 281 -7.44 39.36 -15.95
N ASN A 282 -6.57 39.02 -14.99
CA ASN A 282 -5.59 39.95 -14.43
C ASN A 282 -4.60 40.44 -15.50
N LEU A 283 -4.12 39.54 -16.36
CA LEU A 283 -3.23 39.87 -17.46
C LEU A 283 -3.91 40.81 -18.48
N LYS A 284 -5.18 40.54 -18.83
CA LYS A 284 -5.98 41.43 -19.68
C LYS A 284 -6.15 42.82 -19.05
N LYS A 285 -6.37 42.90 -17.74
CA LYS A 285 -6.45 44.18 -17.02
C LYS A 285 -5.12 44.93 -17.09
N SER A 286 -4.01 44.27 -16.78
CA SER A 286 -2.67 44.87 -16.86
C SER A 286 -2.31 45.32 -18.28
N SER A 287 -2.68 44.55 -19.30
CA SER A 287 -2.51 44.94 -20.71
C SER A 287 -3.27 46.22 -21.04
N ARG A 288 -4.54 46.34 -20.61
CA ARG A 288 -5.33 47.55 -20.83
C ARG A 288 -4.74 48.77 -20.12
N GLU A 289 -4.21 48.58 -18.91
CA GLU A 289 -3.53 49.65 -18.16
C GLU A 289 -2.24 50.08 -18.86
N LEU A 290 -1.42 49.13 -19.34
CA LEU A 290 -0.22 49.42 -20.13
C LEU A 290 -0.55 50.14 -21.44
N ASP A 291 -1.58 49.71 -22.15
CA ASP A 291 -2.04 50.37 -23.37
C ASP A 291 -2.50 51.82 -23.11
N ALA A 292 -3.22 52.04 -22.00
CA ALA A 292 -3.64 53.37 -21.58
C ALA A 292 -2.44 54.26 -21.23
N ASN A 293 -1.47 53.74 -20.48
CA ASN A 293 -0.24 54.44 -20.11
C ASN A 293 0.59 54.77 -21.36
N LEU A 294 0.74 53.83 -22.28
CA LEU A 294 1.45 54.02 -23.54
C LEU A 294 0.76 55.08 -24.41
N LYS A 295 -0.57 55.11 -24.42
CA LYS A 295 -1.34 56.17 -25.10
C LYS A 295 -1.10 57.53 -24.46
N SER A 296 -1.11 57.63 -23.12
CA SER A 296 -0.78 58.87 -22.38
C SER A 296 0.62 59.35 -22.71
N SER A 297 1.61 58.48 -22.58
CA SER A 297 3.01 58.79 -22.88
C SER A 297 3.23 59.23 -24.33
N ARG A 298 2.53 58.61 -25.30
CA ARG A 298 2.54 59.08 -26.69
C ARG A 298 1.90 60.45 -26.87
N GLU A 299 0.85 60.77 -26.13
CA GLU A 299 0.23 62.09 -26.15
C GLU A 299 1.19 63.14 -25.55
N GLU A 300 1.75 62.86 -24.39
CA GLU A 300 2.76 63.70 -23.72
C GLU A 300 3.95 63.96 -24.65
N THR A 301 4.49 62.92 -25.29
CA THR A 301 5.60 63.05 -26.26
C THR A 301 5.19 63.92 -27.45
N ARG A 302 3.96 63.78 -27.97
CA ARG A 302 3.44 64.63 -29.06
C ARG A 302 3.28 66.07 -28.62
N THR A 303 2.79 66.32 -27.40
CA THR A 303 2.68 67.68 -26.86
C THR A 303 4.06 68.32 -26.63
N ALA A 304 5.01 67.57 -26.08
CA ALA A 304 6.38 68.04 -25.88
C ALA A 304 7.08 68.33 -27.22
N GLN A 305 6.94 67.44 -28.21
CA GLN A 305 7.48 67.66 -29.55
C GLN A 305 6.85 68.88 -30.23
N SER A 306 5.54 69.07 -30.10
CA SER A 306 4.86 70.27 -30.61
C SER A 306 5.37 71.54 -29.93
N SER A 307 5.59 71.50 -28.62
CA SER A 307 6.16 72.63 -27.88
C SER A 307 7.61 72.94 -28.28
N LEU A 308 8.41 71.91 -28.57
CA LEU A 308 9.78 72.07 -29.07
C LEU A 308 9.81 72.69 -30.46
N GLU A 309 8.93 72.26 -31.36
CA GLU A 309 8.83 72.89 -32.70
C GLU A 309 8.36 74.35 -32.59
N ALA A 310 7.36 74.64 -31.74
CA ALA A 310 6.94 76.03 -31.49
C ALA A 310 8.07 76.89 -30.91
N PHE A 311 8.88 76.35 -29.99
CA PHE A 311 10.04 77.04 -29.45
C PHE A 311 11.14 77.29 -30.50
N LYS A 312 11.40 76.31 -31.38
CA LYS A 312 12.32 76.50 -32.52
C LYS A 312 11.80 77.58 -33.48
N GLU A 313 10.50 77.62 -33.73
CA GLU A 313 9.85 78.68 -34.51
C GLU A 313 10.03 80.06 -33.88
N GLU A 314 9.82 80.17 -32.57
CA GLU A 314 9.99 81.42 -31.83
C GLU A 314 11.45 81.92 -31.86
N ILE A 315 12.42 81.03 -31.61
CA ILE A 315 13.85 81.38 -31.70
C ILE A 315 14.23 81.77 -33.12
N ALA A 316 13.81 81.01 -34.14
CA ALA A 316 14.12 81.33 -35.52
C ALA A 316 13.52 82.67 -35.94
N ALA A 317 12.32 83.01 -35.47
CA ALA A 317 11.72 84.32 -35.69
C ALA A 317 12.52 85.45 -35.02
N LEU A 318 12.93 85.28 -33.75
CA LEU A 318 13.75 86.25 -33.02
C LEU A 318 15.13 86.49 -33.68
N LEU A 319 15.77 85.42 -34.16
CA LEU A 319 17.08 85.50 -34.83
C LEU A 319 16.99 86.01 -36.28
N SER A 320 15.79 86.02 -36.85
CA SER A 320 15.51 86.57 -38.18
C SER A 320 15.34 88.09 -38.10
N HIS A 321 16.46 88.82 -38.07
CA HIS A 321 16.47 90.29 -38.12
C HIS A 321 17.26 90.80 -39.34
N GLY A 322 16.71 91.80 -40.04
CA GLY A 322 17.28 92.37 -41.26
C GLY A 322 17.07 91.48 -42.50
N SER A 323 18.13 91.23 -43.27
CA SER A 323 18.08 90.45 -44.52
C SER A 323 18.25 88.94 -44.34
N ALA A 324 18.48 88.46 -43.12
CA ALA A 324 18.70 87.05 -42.83
C ALA A 324 17.40 86.38 -42.32
N VAL A 325 16.94 85.36 -43.05
CA VAL A 325 15.80 84.52 -42.67
C VAL A 325 16.33 83.19 -42.14
N VAL A 326 16.13 82.93 -40.85
CA VAL A 326 16.56 81.69 -40.19
C VAL A 326 15.41 80.69 -40.24
N LYS A 327 15.70 79.46 -40.67
CA LYS A 327 14.71 78.38 -40.63
C LYS A 327 14.56 77.86 -39.19
N PRO A 328 13.36 77.41 -38.77
CA PRO A 328 13.13 76.80 -37.45
C PRO A 328 13.71 75.38 -37.37
N SER A 329 15.03 75.27 -37.57
CA SER A 329 15.78 74.04 -37.38
C SER A 329 16.96 74.34 -36.46
N GLU A 330 17.27 73.39 -35.58
CA GLU A 330 18.35 73.53 -34.58
C GLU A 330 19.68 73.90 -35.25
N LYS A 331 20.00 73.23 -36.37
CA LYS A 331 21.21 73.50 -37.14
C LYS A 331 21.26 74.94 -37.67
N ALA A 332 20.16 75.44 -38.26
CA ALA A 332 20.12 76.79 -38.81
C ALA A 332 20.15 77.87 -37.71
N ILE A 333 19.50 77.61 -36.57
CA ILE A 333 19.55 78.46 -35.38
C ILE A 333 20.99 78.56 -34.86
N LEU A 334 21.68 77.43 -34.70
CA LEU A 334 23.08 77.40 -34.22
C LEU A 334 24.04 78.11 -35.18
N GLU A 335 23.91 77.85 -36.49
CA GLU A 335 24.74 78.51 -37.52
C GLU A 335 24.56 80.05 -37.47
N ARG A 336 23.33 80.53 -37.28
CA ARG A 336 23.07 81.98 -37.16
C ARG A 336 23.66 82.58 -35.88
N ILE A 337 23.55 81.89 -34.75
CA ILE A 337 24.13 82.36 -33.48
C ILE A 337 25.65 82.49 -33.63
N GLN A 338 26.31 81.51 -34.24
CA GLN A 338 27.75 81.55 -34.51
C GLN A 338 28.14 82.73 -35.41
N GLU A 339 27.36 83.00 -36.47
CA GLU A 339 27.59 84.15 -37.35
C GLU A 339 27.46 85.50 -36.59
N ILE A 340 26.44 85.64 -35.74
CA ILE A 340 26.25 86.84 -34.91
C ILE A 340 27.44 87.03 -33.96
N ASN A 341 27.86 85.96 -33.27
CA ASN A 341 29.00 86.01 -32.35
C ASN A 341 30.29 86.43 -33.07
N HIS A 342 30.57 85.88 -34.26
CA HIS A 342 31.75 86.29 -35.04
C HIS A 342 31.69 87.76 -35.48
N LYS A 343 30.50 88.29 -35.77
CA LYS A 343 30.31 89.71 -36.07
C LYS A 343 30.52 90.59 -34.84
N GLU A 344 30.10 90.13 -33.67
CA GLU A 344 30.35 90.80 -32.39
C GLU A 344 31.84 90.83 -32.07
N GLU A 345 32.55 89.70 -32.18
CA GLU A 345 34.01 89.62 -32.01
C GLU A 345 34.76 90.60 -32.94
N THR A 346 34.34 90.70 -34.20
CA THR A 346 34.95 91.67 -35.14
C THR A 346 34.64 93.12 -34.78
N ASN A 347 33.43 93.42 -34.30
CA ASN A 347 33.09 94.75 -33.78
C ASN A 347 33.86 95.09 -32.50
N GLU A 348 34.05 94.13 -31.59
CA GLU A 348 34.83 94.31 -30.36
C GLU A 348 36.28 94.68 -30.69
N ILE A 349 36.90 93.98 -31.65
CA ILE A 349 38.23 94.33 -32.17
C ILE A 349 38.25 95.77 -32.70
N MET A 350 37.21 96.19 -33.43
CA MET A 350 37.11 97.56 -33.96
C MET A 350 36.93 98.60 -32.84
N VAL A 351 36.11 98.29 -31.82
CA VAL A 351 35.92 99.14 -30.64
C VAL A 351 37.23 99.28 -29.88
N SER A 352 37.95 98.20 -29.59
CA SER A 352 39.26 98.25 -28.95
C SER A 352 40.26 99.10 -29.73
N GLN A 353 40.22 99.05 -31.08
CA GLN A 353 41.05 99.93 -31.92
C GLN A 353 40.69 101.41 -31.74
N LEU A 354 39.39 101.75 -31.71
CA LEU A 354 38.91 103.12 -31.48
C LEU A 354 39.22 103.61 -30.06
N GLU A 355 39.07 102.76 -29.05
CA GLU A 355 39.46 103.06 -27.66
C GLU A 355 40.96 103.39 -27.59
N THR A 356 41.80 102.60 -28.27
CA THR A 356 43.24 102.88 -28.34
C THR A 356 43.53 104.22 -29.02
N GLN A 357 42.75 104.62 -30.03
CA GLN A 357 42.86 105.93 -30.66
C GLN A 357 42.40 107.07 -29.72
N LEU A 358 41.31 106.85 -28.97
CA LEU A 358 40.82 107.81 -27.98
C LEU A 358 41.82 108.05 -26.85
N VAL A 359 42.48 106.99 -26.36
CA VAL A 359 43.55 107.12 -25.34
C VAL A 359 44.70 107.97 -25.88
N LYS A 360 45.17 107.71 -27.11
CA LYS A 360 46.24 108.52 -27.74
C LYS A 360 45.86 109.99 -27.91
N LEU A 361 44.61 110.27 -28.28
CA LEU A 361 44.09 111.65 -28.37
C LEU A 361 43.95 112.29 -26.98
N GLY A 362 43.55 111.51 -25.97
CA GLY A 362 43.48 111.93 -24.57
C GLY A 362 44.84 112.33 -24.03
N GLU A 363 45.87 111.51 -24.22
CA GLU A 363 47.26 111.82 -23.83
C GLU A 363 47.78 113.09 -24.52
N ALA A 364 47.46 113.30 -25.81
CA ALA A 364 47.83 114.51 -26.53
C ALA A 364 47.14 115.77 -25.94
N LEU A 365 45.86 115.67 -25.58
CA LEU A 365 45.11 116.76 -24.95
C LEU A 365 45.62 117.07 -23.53
N GLU A 366 45.94 116.03 -22.75
CA GLU A 366 46.51 116.18 -21.41
C GLU A 366 47.87 116.90 -21.48
N ASN A 367 48.75 116.48 -22.39
CA ASN A 367 50.02 117.16 -22.66
C ASN A 367 49.82 118.63 -23.09
N GLN A 368 48.78 118.95 -23.85
CA GLN A 368 48.48 120.33 -24.21
C GLN A 368 47.94 121.14 -23.03
N THR A 369 47.17 120.50 -22.14
CA THR A 369 46.63 121.11 -20.93
C THR A 369 47.73 121.39 -19.90
N THR A 370 48.71 120.50 -19.73
CA THR A 370 49.87 120.71 -18.87
C THR A 370 50.72 121.88 -19.37
N LEU A 371 51.00 121.95 -20.68
CA LEU A 371 51.70 123.08 -21.29
C LEU A 371 50.96 124.41 -21.06
N TYR A 372 49.62 124.42 -21.18
CA TYR A 372 48.80 125.60 -20.87
C TYR A 372 48.91 125.99 -19.38
N HIS A 373 48.85 125.02 -18.47
CA HIS A 373 48.98 125.27 -17.04
C HIS A 373 50.36 125.83 -16.66
N GLU A 374 51.44 125.30 -17.25
CA GLU A 374 52.80 125.82 -17.06
C GLU A 374 52.97 127.26 -17.57
N ALA A 375 52.30 127.62 -18.67
CA ALA A 375 52.27 128.99 -19.17
C ALA A 375 51.53 129.93 -18.21
N LEU A 376 50.40 129.49 -17.66
CA LEU A 376 49.63 130.23 -16.66
C LEU A 376 50.43 130.41 -15.35
N GLU A 377 51.12 129.37 -14.88
CA GLU A 377 52.02 129.44 -13.72
C GLU A 377 53.14 130.48 -13.91
N ARG A 378 53.74 130.54 -15.11
CA ARG A 378 54.73 131.59 -15.44
C ARG A 378 54.11 132.98 -15.41
N SER A 379 52.89 133.15 -15.94
CA SER A 379 52.15 134.40 -15.89
C SER A 379 51.92 134.84 -14.45
N ASN A 380 51.39 133.95 -13.61
CA ASN A 380 51.13 134.22 -12.19
C ASN A 380 52.42 134.55 -11.42
N LYS A 381 53.55 133.89 -11.75
CA LYS A 381 54.86 134.22 -11.16
C LYS A 381 55.35 135.62 -11.58
N ALA A 382 55.08 136.04 -12.81
CA ALA A 382 55.38 137.40 -13.28
C ALA A 382 54.46 138.44 -12.61
N GLU A 383 53.18 138.13 -12.45
CA GLU A 383 52.21 138.95 -11.74
C GLU A 383 52.60 139.13 -10.27
N LYS A 384 52.94 138.05 -9.55
CA LYS A 384 53.46 138.13 -8.17
C LYS A 384 54.71 138.98 -8.05
N ARG A 385 55.61 138.96 -9.05
CA ARG A 385 56.79 139.85 -9.06
C ARG A 385 56.38 141.31 -9.23
N SER A 386 55.42 141.59 -10.12
CA SER A 386 54.84 142.92 -10.30
C SER A 386 54.15 143.42 -9.04
N GLU A 387 53.35 142.56 -8.39
CA GLU A 387 52.70 142.86 -7.11
C GLU A 387 53.73 143.14 -6.02
N ASN A 388 54.82 142.36 -5.96
CA ASN A 388 55.90 142.60 -5.01
C ASN A 388 56.61 143.95 -5.27
N PHE A 389 56.87 144.30 -6.53
CA PHE A 389 57.40 145.62 -6.89
C PHE A 389 56.40 146.74 -6.54
N HIS A 390 55.11 146.54 -6.77
CA HIS A 390 54.07 147.49 -6.38
C HIS A 390 54.02 147.69 -4.85
N ASN A 391 54.09 146.60 -4.08
CA ASN A 391 54.13 146.63 -2.62
C ASN A 391 55.40 147.30 -2.10
N GLN A 392 56.56 147.07 -2.73
CA GLN A 392 57.80 147.79 -2.38
C GLN A 392 57.68 149.29 -2.66
N LEU A 393 57.06 149.68 -3.77
CA LEU A 393 56.81 151.08 -4.11
C LEU A 393 55.86 151.73 -3.09
N LYS A 394 54.78 151.04 -2.75
CA LYS A 394 53.82 151.47 -1.73
C LYS A 394 54.47 151.56 -0.34
N HIS A 395 55.34 150.61 0.03
CA HIS A 395 56.09 150.66 1.28
C HIS A 395 57.02 151.87 1.33
N LEU A 396 57.71 152.22 0.24
CA LEU A 396 58.56 153.42 0.18
C LEU A 396 57.73 154.72 0.24
N GLU A 397 56.54 154.75 -0.37
CA GLU A 397 55.59 155.86 -0.22
C GLU A 397 55.04 155.96 1.22
N GLU A 398 54.73 154.83 1.85
CA GLU A 398 54.29 154.74 3.25
C GLU A 398 55.41 155.11 4.23
N GLU A 399 56.68 154.77 3.97
CA GLU A 399 57.85 155.20 4.76
C GLU A 399 58.07 156.71 4.70
N LEU A 400 57.86 157.32 3.53
CA LEU A 400 57.89 158.78 3.38
C LEU A 400 56.77 159.43 4.19
N LEU A 401 55.55 158.87 4.14
CA LEU A 401 54.38 159.35 4.87
C LEU A 401 54.49 159.12 6.39
N THR A 402 55.09 157.99 6.81
CA THR A 402 55.34 157.69 8.22
C THR A 402 56.49 158.50 8.79
N GLY A 403 57.45 158.94 7.98
CA GLY A 403 58.42 159.96 8.40
C GLY A 403 57.74 161.24 8.88
N ASP A 404 56.76 161.73 8.10
CA ASP A 404 56.00 162.94 8.43
C ASP A 404 55.04 162.71 9.63
N LEU A 405 54.40 161.53 9.72
CA LEU A 405 53.48 161.19 10.83
C LEU A 405 54.18 160.82 12.15
N MET A 406 55.38 160.24 12.14
CA MET A 406 56.15 159.89 13.35
C MET A 406 56.57 161.15 14.12
N GLN A 407 56.83 162.25 13.41
CA GLN A 407 57.17 163.53 14.02
C GLN A 407 55.98 164.12 14.80
N ASP A 408 54.75 163.85 14.37
CA ASP A 408 53.51 164.27 15.03
C ASP A 408 53.00 163.25 16.07
N GLY A 409 53.17 161.95 15.83
CA GLY A 409 52.73 160.85 16.70
C GLY A 409 53.51 160.72 18.01
N LEU A 410 54.83 160.96 18.00
CA LEU A 410 55.63 160.95 19.23
C LEU A 410 55.18 162.04 20.23
N LYS A 411 54.59 163.12 19.73
CA LYS A 411 54.02 164.22 20.53
C LYS A 411 52.69 163.85 21.17
N LEU A 412 51.92 162.93 20.58
CA LEU A 412 50.58 162.51 21.00
C LEU A 412 50.60 161.27 21.93
N GLU A 413 51.46 160.28 21.66
CA GLU A 413 51.43 158.98 22.37
C GLU A 413 51.91 159.07 23.83
N LYS A 414 52.82 160.02 24.12
CA LYS A 414 53.21 160.39 25.50
C LYS A 414 52.00 160.83 26.35
N GLN A 415 50.93 161.31 25.72
CA GLN A 415 49.71 161.79 26.38
C GLN A 415 48.65 160.68 26.58
N LYS A 416 48.72 159.57 25.81
CA LYS A 416 47.75 158.46 25.84
C LYS A 416 48.11 157.33 26.81
N HIS A 417 49.38 156.96 26.94
CA HIS A 417 49.81 155.86 27.83
C HIS A 417 49.47 156.11 29.32
N LEU A 418 49.46 157.37 29.75
CA LEU A 418 49.03 157.77 31.10
C LEU A 418 47.54 157.47 31.37
N LYS A 419 46.67 157.49 30.35
CA LYS A 419 45.22 157.26 30.50
C LYS A 419 44.79 155.79 30.42
N PHE A 420 45.59 154.90 29.84
CA PHE A 420 45.22 153.48 29.66
C PHE A 420 45.42 152.65 30.93
N LEU A 421 46.49 152.92 31.68
CA LEU A 421 46.78 152.22 32.95
C LEU A 421 45.71 152.49 34.02
N GLU A 422 45.05 153.66 33.99
CA GLU A 422 43.92 153.98 34.86
C GLU A 422 42.66 153.12 34.58
N GLN A 423 42.47 152.63 33.34
CA GLN A 423 41.25 151.89 32.94
C GLN A 423 41.30 150.37 33.18
N LEU A 424 42.49 149.76 33.24
CA LEU A 424 42.63 148.30 33.40
C LEU A 424 42.42 147.85 34.85
N ASN A 425 42.77 148.71 35.79
CA ASN A 425 42.58 148.52 37.23
C ASN A 425 41.08 148.39 37.60
N GLU A 426 40.24 149.19 36.95
CA GLU A 426 38.79 149.26 37.14
C GLU A 426 38.04 147.99 36.69
N LYS A 427 38.53 147.30 35.65
CA LYS A 427 37.88 146.09 35.11
C LYS A 427 38.14 144.80 35.88
N MET A 428 39.28 144.70 36.58
CA MET A 428 39.65 143.54 37.38
C MET A 428 39.08 143.59 38.81
N LYS A 429 38.31 144.64 39.14
CA LYS A 429 37.68 144.90 40.45
C LYS A 429 38.70 144.85 41.61
N LEU A 430 39.89 145.39 41.38
CA LEU A 430 40.98 145.49 42.35
C LEU A 430 41.15 146.92 42.88
N ASP A 431 40.16 147.79 42.62
CA ASP A 431 40.20 149.23 42.87
C ASP A 431 40.41 149.63 44.33
N SER A 432 40.03 148.78 45.29
CA SER A 432 40.29 149.01 46.71
C SER A 432 41.69 148.58 47.17
N LEU A 433 42.40 147.74 46.40
CA LEU A 433 43.76 147.28 46.71
C LEU A 433 44.83 148.20 46.08
N ALA A 434 44.52 148.81 44.92
CA ALA A 434 45.43 149.70 44.20
C ALA A 434 45.71 151.04 44.91
N ALA A 435 44.85 151.47 45.84
CA ALA A 435 45.09 152.66 46.66
C ALA A 435 46.11 152.44 47.80
N GLU A 436 46.39 151.19 48.17
CA GLU A 436 47.27 150.85 49.32
C GLU A 436 48.65 150.28 48.91
N VAL A 437 48.85 149.79 47.68
CA VAL A 437 50.07 149.04 47.28
C VAL A 437 50.94 149.76 46.21
N GLY A 438 50.54 150.94 45.72
CA GLY A 438 51.34 151.77 44.81
C GLY A 438 51.44 151.25 43.36
N PHE A 439 51.82 152.14 42.45
CA PHE A 439 51.76 151.92 40.98
C PHE A 439 52.68 150.78 40.47
N ASP A 440 53.69 150.39 41.25
CA ASP A 440 54.65 149.33 40.86
C ASP A 440 54.18 147.90 41.16
N MET A 441 53.21 147.68 42.05
CA MET A 441 52.79 146.34 42.52
C MET A 441 51.38 145.93 42.09
N THR A 442 50.68 146.81 41.36
CA THR A 442 49.32 146.58 40.86
C THR A 442 49.25 145.46 39.81
N MET A 443 50.39 145.13 39.19
CA MET A 443 50.52 144.05 38.21
C MET A 443 50.45 142.65 38.85
N ASP A 444 50.99 142.44 40.05
CA ASP A 444 51.11 141.12 40.70
C ASP A 444 49.81 140.63 41.35
N ALA A 445 48.92 141.53 41.78
CA ALA A 445 47.62 141.19 42.36
C ALA A 445 46.64 140.57 41.35
N ILE A 446 46.79 140.87 40.06
CA ILE A 446 45.96 140.33 38.97
C ILE A 446 46.26 138.84 38.74
N LEU A 447 47.50 138.40 38.98
CA LEU A 447 47.95 137.02 38.72
C LEU A 447 47.33 135.98 39.68
N ALA A 448 47.19 136.29 40.99
CA ALA A 448 46.72 135.33 41.99
C ALA A 448 45.23 134.91 41.85
N ARG A 449 44.40 135.73 41.19
CA ARG A 449 42.96 135.46 40.99
C ARG A 449 42.69 134.32 40.01
N VAL A 450 43.63 134.05 39.10
CA VAL A 450 43.48 133.07 38.02
C VAL A 450 43.66 131.63 38.53
N GLU A 451 44.50 131.39 39.54
CA GLU A 451 44.79 130.03 40.05
C GLU A 451 43.62 129.39 40.84
N GLN A 452 42.66 130.18 41.32
CA GLN A 452 41.55 129.68 42.16
C GLN A 452 40.45 128.92 41.37
N LEU A 453 40.31 129.19 40.07
CA LEU A 453 39.25 128.61 39.22
C LEU A 453 39.53 127.16 38.78
N VAL A 454 40.79 126.73 38.81
CA VAL A 454 41.23 125.40 38.34
C VAL A 454 40.85 124.25 39.31
N LYS A 455 40.57 124.55 40.59
CA LYS A 455 40.25 123.51 41.60
C LYS A 455 38.82 122.93 41.52
N LEU A 456 37.90 123.52 40.76
CA LEU A 456 36.48 123.12 40.77
C LEU A 456 36.10 121.98 39.79
N GLU A 457 36.98 121.59 38.86
CA GLU A 457 36.70 120.53 37.85
C GLU A 457 37.02 119.09 38.33
N GLY A 458 37.75 118.91 39.43
CA GLY A 458 38.22 117.59 39.89
C GLY A 458 37.14 116.68 40.48
N ASP A 459 36.04 117.24 40.99
CA ASP A 459 35.05 116.48 41.77
C ASP A 459 34.01 115.72 40.90
N ALA A 460 33.87 116.04 39.61
CA ALA A 460 32.88 115.41 38.72
C ALA A 460 33.25 113.99 38.24
N VAL A 461 34.50 113.55 38.40
CA VAL A 461 35.02 112.28 37.84
C VAL A 461 34.73 111.06 38.75
N VAL A 462 34.47 111.29 40.04
CA VAL A 462 34.30 110.22 41.03
C VAL A 462 32.93 109.52 40.95
N GLU A 463 31.87 110.23 40.55
CA GLU A 463 30.49 109.67 40.48
C GLU A 463 30.28 108.65 39.36
N ASN A 464 31.00 108.74 38.23
CA ASN A 464 30.83 107.81 37.09
C ASN A 464 31.35 106.37 37.35
N LYS A 465 32.17 106.15 38.37
CA LYS A 465 32.82 104.85 38.67
C LYS A 465 31.89 103.84 39.35
N THR A 466 30.89 104.30 40.11
CA THR A 466 29.96 103.44 40.88
C THR A 466 28.86 102.83 40.01
N VAL A 467 28.37 103.57 39.02
CA VAL A 467 27.32 103.11 38.07
C VAL A 467 27.81 101.95 37.21
N ALA A 468 29.05 102.01 36.72
CA ALA A 468 29.65 100.95 35.88
C ALA A 468 29.78 99.60 36.62
N TYR A 469 30.04 99.62 37.93
CA TYR A 469 30.20 98.39 38.72
C TYR A 469 28.85 97.66 38.93
N SER A 470 27.75 98.42 39.09
CA SER A 470 26.41 97.86 39.27
C SER A 470 25.87 97.16 38.01
N LEU A 471 26.17 97.69 36.82
CA LEU A 471 25.78 97.11 35.54
C LEU A 471 26.55 95.81 35.25
N ARG A 472 27.84 95.76 35.60
CA ARG A 472 28.68 94.56 35.42
C ARG A 472 28.20 93.37 36.26
N ARG A 473 27.68 93.62 37.47
CA ARG A 473 27.09 92.58 38.33
C ARG A 473 25.77 92.04 37.76
N LYS A 474 24.92 92.90 37.19
CA LYS A 474 23.67 92.49 36.52
C LYS A 474 23.93 91.65 35.27
N LEU A 475 24.94 92.01 34.48
CA LEU A 475 25.35 91.25 33.29
C LEU A 475 25.78 89.82 33.65
N LYS A 476 26.58 89.66 34.73
CA LYS A 476 27.05 88.35 35.19
C LYS A 476 25.90 87.43 35.62
N ALA A 477 24.94 87.95 36.39
CA ALA A 477 23.78 87.18 36.83
C ALA A 477 22.87 86.72 35.67
N GLN A 478 22.72 87.53 34.62
CA GLN A 478 21.96 87.13 33.43
C GLN A 478 22.67 86.05 32.62
N LYS A 479 24.01 86.09 32.55
CA LYS A 479 24.80 85.09 31.85
C LYS A 479 24.70 83.71 32.51
N GLU A 480 24.87 83.63 33.83
CA GLU A 480 24.74 82.38 34.59
C GLU A 480 23.32 81.76 34.46
N LYS A 481 22.27 82.62 34.43
CA LYS A 481 20.89 82.17 34.23
C LYS A 481 20.65 81.62 32.81
N LEU A 482 21.33 82.15 31.79
CA LEU A 482 21.24 81.65 30.42
C LEU A 482 21.94 80.28 30.30
N GLU A 483 23.15 80.16 30.83
CA GLU A 483 23.94 78.91 30.82
C GLU A 483 23.19 77.76 31.53
N SER A 484 22.52 78.05 32.65
CA SER A 484 21.67 77.06 33.35
C SER A 484 20.49 76.58 32.50
N LYS A 485 19.83 77.48 31.76
CA LYS A 485 18.74 77.11 30.84
C LYS A 485 19.23 76.31 29.64
N GLU A 486 20.41 76.62 29.14
CA GLU A 486 21.04 75.91 28.03
C GLU A 486 21.39 74.47 28.41
N LEU A 487 21.90 74.25 29.63
CA LEU A 487 22.11 72.90 30.18
C LEU A 487 20.79 72.12 30.33
N HIS A 488 19.72 72.78 30.78
CA HIS A 488 18.42 72.12 30.88
C HIS A 488 17.87 71.72 29.51
N MET A 489 18.03 72.59 28.51
CA MET A 489 17.67 72.32 27.12
C MET A 489 18.47 71.15 26.52
N SER A 490 19.77 71.06 26.79
CA SER A 490 20.59 69.94 26.30
C SER A 490 20.19 68.61 26.93
N LEU A 491 19.92 68.58 28.24
CA LEU A 491 19.41 67.39 28.95
C LEU A 491 18.04 66.93 28.43
N LEU A 492 17.12 67.86 28.16
CA LEU A 492 15.81 67.53 27.58
C LEU A 492 15.94 66.95 26.17
N ARG A 493 16.80 67.53 25.33
CA ARG A 493 17.07 66.97 23.99
C ARG A 493 17.65 65.56 24.07
N GLN A 494 18.61 65.33 24.97
CA GLN A 494 19.17 64.00 25.21
C GLN A 494 18.12 63.01 25.73
N LYS A 495 17.18 63.45 26.56
CA LYS A 495 16.09 62.59 27.03
C LYS A 495 15.11 62.25 25.91
N ILE A 496 14.83 63.19 25.01
CA ILE A 496 13.99 62.95 23.82
C ILE A 496 14.65 61.92 22.91
N THR A 497 15.95 62.06 22.60
CA THR A 497 16.65 61.09 21.73
C THR A 497 16.66 59.70 22.35
N GLN A 498 16.89 59.58 23.66
CA GLN A 498 16.79 58.28 24.35
C GLN A 498 15.39 57.65 24.26
N LEU A 499 14.33 58.45 24.41
CA LEU A 499 12.96 57.96 24.30
C LEU A 499 12.60 57.56 22.85
N GLU A 500 13.14 58.26 21.86
CA GLU A 500 12.98 57.91 20.44
C GLU A 500 13.71 56.60 20.11
N GLU A 501 14.94 56.42 20.58
CA GLU A 501 15.71 55.18 20.45
C GLU A 501 15.00 54.00 21.13
N GLU A 502 14.50 54.18 22.36
CA GLU A 502 13.75 53.15 23.08
C GLU A 502 12.46 52.77 22.34
N LYS A 503 11.76 53.75 21.76
CA LYS A 503 10.56 53.51 20.94
C LYS A 503 10.90 52.70 19.68
N GLN A 504 12.00 53.05 18.99
CA GLN A 504 12.46 52.32 17.81
C GLN A 504 12.87 50.89 18.16
N ALA A 505 13.60 50.68 19.26
CA ALA A 505 13.98 49.35 19.73
C ALA A 505 12.75 48.49 20.07
N ARG A 506 11.74 49.05 20.75
CA ARG A 506 10.48 48.33 21.02
C ARG A 506 9.72 47.97 19.75
N ALA A 507 9.72 48.85 18.73
CA ALA A 507 9.11 48.56 17.44
C ALA A 507 9.84 47.43 16.70
N ALA A 508 11.18 47.43 16.70
CA ALA A 508 11.98 46.35 16.12
C ALA A 508 11.69 45.00 16.81
N LEU A 509 11.66 44.97 18.14
CA LEU A 509 11.32 43.76 18.90
C LEU A 509 9.89 43.26 18.63
N ALA A 510 8.94 44.15 18.38
CA ALA A 510 7.58 43.75 17.99
C ALA A 510 7.56 43.07 16.62
N VAL A 511 8.31 43.61 15.65
CA VAL A 511 8.46 43.02 14.31
C VAL A 511 9.13 41.64 14.40
N GLU A 512 10.25 41.51 15.12
CA GLU A 512 10.92 40.23 15.33
C GLU A 512 10.00 39.19 15.99
N ARG A 513 9.17 39.62 16.96
CA ARG A 513 8.18 38.77 17.60
C ARG A 513 7.12 38.27 16.61
N ASP A 514 6.62 39.15 15.76
CA ASP A 514 5.62 38.81 14.74
C ASP A 514 6.19 37.87 13.68
N GLU A 515 7.45 38.06 13.28
CA GLU A 515 8.18 37.15 12.40
C GLU A 515 8.39 35.78 13.05
N ALA A 516 8.81 35.73 14.32
CA ALA A 516 8.92 34.49 15.09
C ALA A 516 7.57 33.78 15.24
N ASN A 517 6.49 34.51 15.48
CA ASN A 517 5.14 33.93 15.52
C ASN A 517 4.71 33.37 14.16
N LEU A 518 5.08 34.04 13.05
CA LEU A 518 4.81 33.56 11.70
C LEU A 518 5.59 32.25 11.41
N THR A 519 6.86 32.17 11.82
CA THR A 519 7.67 30.95 11.64
C THR A 519 7.12 29.80 12.48
N VAL A 520 6.71 30.03 13.72
CA VAL A 520 6.03 29.04 14.56
C VAL A 520 4.75 28.53 13.90
N ARG A 521 3.90 29.42 13.34
CA ARG A 521 2.68 29.01 12.62
C ARG A 521 3.00 28.18 11.37
N LYS A 522 4.06 28.52 10.62
CA LYS A 522 4.50 27.74 9.45
C LYS A 522 4.99 26.35 9.86
N LEU A 523 5.80 26.27 10.92
CA LEU A 523 6.28 25.00 11.48
C LEU A 523 5.12 24.15 11.98
N HIS A 524 4.14 24.74 12.68
CA HIS A 524 2.96 24.02 13.15
C HIS A 524 2.17 23.40 11.98
N LYS A 525 1.93 24.15 10.90
CA LYS A 525 1.29 23.62 9.69
C LYS A 525 2.11 22.51 9.02
N MET A 526 3.45 22.58 9.08
CA MET A 526 4.31 21.52 8.57
C MET A 526 4.21 20.26 9.43
N THR A 527 4.22 20.41 10.75
CA THR A 527 4.01 19.31 11.70
C THR A 527 2.66 18.64 11.50
N GLU A 528 1.58 19.41 11.32
CA GLU A 528 0.25 18.84 10.99
C GLU A 528 0.24 18.05 9.68
N ARG A 529 0.94 18.53 8.64
CA ARG A 529 1.06 17.80 7.37
C ARG A 529 1.86 16.51 7.53
N LEU A 530 2.99 16.56 8.23
CA LEU A 530 3.81 15.39 8.51
C LEU A 530 3.06 14.38 9.37
N GLN A 531 2.26 14.84 10.35
CA GLN A 531 1.41 13.97 11.16
C GLN A 531 0.37 13.25 10.30
N LYS A 532 -0.33 13.97 9.40
CA LYS A 532 -1.28 13.36 8.45
C LYS A 532 -0.61 12.34 7.53
N GLN A 533 0.60 12.62 7.04
CA GLN A 533 1.36 11.67 6.23
C GLN A 533 1.77 10.43 7.03
N LEU A 534 2.17 10.60 8.29
CA LEU A 534 2.49 9.49 9.18
C LEU A 534 1.27 8.61 9.45
N ASP A 535 0.11 9.21 9.68
CA ASP A 535 -1.13 8.47 9.94
C ASP A 535 -1.58 7.70 8.69
N LEU A 536 -1.52 8.30 7.51
CA LEU A 536 -1.74 7.59 6.24
C LEU A 536 -0.73 6.44 6.03
N ALA A 537 0.54 6.64 6.37
CA ALA A 537 1.56 5.59 6.28
C ALA A 537 1.29 4.44 7.28
N ARG A 538 0.76 4.74 8.47
CA ARG A 538 0.34 3.73 9.44
C ARG A 538 -0.86 2.93 8.93
N GLU A 539 -1.87 3.61 8.38
CA GLU A 539 -3.05 2.97 7.78
C GLU A 539 -2.65 2.03 6.63
N THR A 540 -1.78 2.47 5.73
CA THR A 540 -1.30 1.60 4.64
C THR A 540 -0.48 0.42 5.16
N ASN A 541 0.32 0.60 6.22
CA ASN A 541 1.04 -0.51 6.83
C ASN A 541 0.09 -1.54 7.47
N THR A 542 -0.98 -1.07 8.14
CA THR A 542 -2.02 -1.98 8.68
C THR A 542 -2.76 -2.73 7.58
N ASP A 543 -3.10 -2.07 6.47
CA ASP A 543 -3.73 -2.71 5.31
C ASP A 543 -2.80 -3.76 4.66
N LEU A 544 -1.53 -3.43 4.49
CA LEU A 544 -0.53 -4.38 3.98
C LEU A 544 -0.34 -5.59 4.91
N LYS A 545 -0.36 -5.39 6.23
CA LYS A 545 -0.34 -6.50 7.19
C LYS A 545 -1.57 -7.41 7.07
N ALA A 546 -2.76 -6.83 6.91
CA ALA A 546 -3.99 -7.59 6.68
C ALA A 546 -3.92 -8.41 5.38
N LYS A 547 -3.47 -7.80 4.28
CA LYS A 547 -3.23 -8.49 3.00
C LYS A 547 -2.18 -9.60 3.12
N LEU A 548 -1.13 -9.39 3.93
CA LEU A 548 -0.12 -10.42 4.18
C LEU A 548 -0.72 -11.61 4.95
N SER A 549 -1.56 -11.37 5.96
CA SER A 549 -2.27 -12.45 6.66
C SER A 549 -3.20 -13.22 5.72
N GLU A 550 -4.01 -12.53 4.90
CA GLU A 550 -4.88 -13.17 3.90
C GLU A 550 -4.06 -14.02 2.91
N THR A 551 -2.93 -13.50 2.45
CA THR A 551 -2.02 -14.24 1.55
C THR A 551 -1.45 -15.49 2.24
N SER A 552 -1.12 -15.39 3.53
CA SER A 552 -0.63 -16.54 4.30
C SER A 552 -1.72 -17.61 4.47
N GLU A 553 -2.96 -17.23 4.70
CA GLU A 553 -4.11 -18.15 4.76
C GLU A 553 -4.37 -18.83 3.42
N LEU A 554 -4.33 -18.08 2.31
CA LEU A 554 -4.46 -18.63 0.96
C LEU A 554 -3.33 -19.62 0.65
N LYS A 555 -2.10 -19.33 1.09
CA LYS A 555 -0.97 -20.25 0.95
C LYS A 555 -1.19 -21.54 1.73
N ILE A 556 -1.72 -21.47 2.95
CA ILE A 556 -2.08 -22.66 3.74
C ILE A 556 -3.14 -23.48 3.01
N LYS A 557 -4.24 -22.85 2.56
CA LYS A 557 -5.29 -23.53 1.79
C LYS A 557 -4.75 -24.18 0.51
N THR A 558 -3.83 -23.52 -0.19
CA THR A 558 -3.18 -24.07 -1.39
C THR A 558 -2.33 -25.30 -1.05
N LEU A 559 -1.59 -25.28 0.06
CA LEU A 559 -0.81 -26.43 0.53
C LEU A 559 -1.71 -27.60 0.92
N GLU A 560 -2.85 -27.34 1.58
CA GLU A 560 -3.85 -28.36 1.90
C GLU A 560 -4.45 -28.97 0.64
N GLN A 561 -4.85 -28.14 -0.33
CA GLN A 561 -5.34 -28.62 -1.63
C GLN A 561 -4.30 -29.48 -2.34
N ASN A 562 -3.03 -29.06 -2.38
CA ASN A 562 -1.96 -29.86 -2.97
C ASN A 562 -1.79 -31.22 -2.27
N ARG A 563 -1.92 -31.26 -0.95
CA ARG A 563 -1.90 -32.52 -0.19
C ARG A 563 -3.06 -33.44 -0.59
N THR A 564 -4.26 -32.91 -0.74
CA THR A 564 -5.41 -33.70 -1.20
C THR A 564 -5.22 -34.21 -2.63
N ILE A 565 -4.64 -33.39 -3.52
CA ILE A 565 -4.31 -33.79 -4.90
C ILE A 565 -3.27 -34.91 -4.90
N GLU A 566 -2.24 -34.84 -4.06
CA GLU A 566 -1.26 -35.91 -3.92
C GLU A 566 -1.89 -37.22 -3.42
N GLU A 567 -2.78 -37.14 -2.44
CA GLU A 567 -3.50 -38.31 -1.92
C GLU A 567 -4.41 -38.93 -2.98
N LEU A 568 -5.17 -38.10 -3.72
CA LEU A 568 -5.98 -38.53 -4.85
C LEU A 568 -5.12 -39.16 -5.95
N THR A 569 -3.98 -38.55 -6.29
CA THR A 569 -3.04 -39.07 -7.30
C THR A 569 -2.47 -40.42 -6.87
N LYS A 570 -2.11 -40.59 -5.58
CA LYS A 570 -1.70 -41.88 -5.03
C LYS A 570 -2.81 -42.91 -5.15
N SER A 571 -4.05 -42.55 -4.81
CA SER A 571 -5.22 -43.44 -4.92
C SER A 571 -5.50 -43.84 -6.37
N GLN A 572 -5.43 -42.90 -7.31
CA GLN A 572 -5.59 -43.14 -8.73
C GLN A 572 -4.50 -44.08 -9.25
N SER A 573 -3.24 -43.88 -8.86
CA SER A 573 -2.14 -44.78 -9.26
C SER A 573 -2.32 -46.21 -8.73
N LYS A 574 -2.94 -46.38 -7.55
CA LYS A 574 -3.30 -47.70 -7.02
C LYS A 574 -4.45 -48.31 -7.83
N LEU A 575 -5.47 -47.50 -8.16
CA LEU A 575 -6.61 -47.93 -8.95
C LEU A 575 -6.18 -48.37 -10.36
N GLU A 576 -5.30 -47.61 -11.01
CA GLU A 576 -4.76 -47.95 -12.34
C GLU A 576 -4.00 -49.28 -12.29
N ARG A 577 -3.19 -49.51 -11.25
CA ARG A 577 -2.51 -50.80 -11.04
C ARG A 577 -3.49 -51.96 -10.82
N MET A 578 -4.59 -51.74 -10.10
CA MET A 578 -5.64 -52.76 -9.93
C MET A 578 -6.37 -53.03 -11.25
N LYS A 579 -6.69 -51.98 -12.02
CA LYS A 579 -7.29 -52.08 -13.35
C LYS A 579 -6.39 -52.87 -14.30
N GLU A 580 -5.10 -52.57 -14.38
CA GLU A 580 -4.16 -53.33 -15.21
C GLU A 580 -4.11 -54.82 -14.81
N LYS A 581 -4.12 -55.13 -13.51
CA LYS A 581 -4.18 -56.52 -13.02
C LYS A 581 -5.48 -57.21 -13.45
N ALA A 582 -6.62 -56.53 -13.29
CA ALA A 582 -7.91 -57.04 -13.71
C ALA A 582 -7.98 -57.24 -15.24
N GLU A 583 -7.46 -56.32 -16.03
CA GLU A 583 -7.37 -56.44 -17.49
C GLU A 583 -6.45 -57.59 -17.93
N LYS A 584 -5.35 -57.85 -17.21
CA LYS A 584 -4.49 -59.02 -17.46
C LYS A 584 -5.24 -60.31 -17.15
N GLN A 585 -5.95 -60.39 -16.03
CA GLN A 585 -6.77 -61.56 -15.67
C GLN A 585 -7.93 -61.78 -16.65
N LEU A 586 -8.58 -60.70 -17.09
CA LEU A 586 -9.64 -60.77 -18.10
C LEU A 586 -9.10 -61.27 -19.44
N ARG A 587 -7.90 -60.81 -19.84
CA ARG A 587 -7.23 -61.30 -21.04
C ARG A 587 -6.88 -62.78 -20.93
N SER A 588 -6.36 -63.25 -19.80
CA SER A 588 -6.03 -64.67 -19.61
C SER A 588 -7.29 -65.54 -19.62
N THR A 589 -8.32 -65.19 -18.85
CA THR A 589 -9.60 -65.91 -18.86
C THR A 589 -10.28 -65.90 -20.23
N LYS A 590 -10.24 -64.78 -20.96
CA LYS A 590 -10.73 -64.73 -22.35
C LYS A 590 -9.94 -65.68 -23.26
N SER A 591 -8.62 -65.76 -23.11
CA SER A 591 -7.80 -66.69 -23.90
C SER A 591 -8.09 -68.15 -23.55
N GLU A 592 -8.28 -68.47 -22.27
CA GLU A 592 -8.68 -69.80 -21.81
C GLU A 592 -10.08 -70.19 -22.33
N LEU A 593 -11.02 -69.24 -22.31
CA LEU A 593 -12.36 -69.43 -22.84
C LEU A 593 -12.31 -69.74 -24.34
N LEU A 594 -11.57 -68.95 -25.13
CA LEU A 594 -11.39 -69.20 -26.56
C LEU A 594 -10.75 -70.57 -26.83
N LEU A 595 -9.83 -71.01 -25.97
CA LEU A 595 -9.18 -72.31 -26.10
C LEU A 595 -10.15 -73.46 -25.78
N LYS A 596 -10.99 -73.30 -24.75
CA LYS A 596 -12.09 -74.23 -24.44
C LYS A 596 -13.15 -74.26 -25.53
N GLU A 597 -13.51 -73.11 -26.08
CA GLU A 597 -14.46 -73.00 -27.20
C GLU A 597 -13.93 -73.75 -28.42
N ARG A 598 -12.67 -73.52 -28.82
CA ARG A 598 -12.03 -74.27 -29.91
C ARG A 598 -12.05 -75.78 -29.66
N LYS A 599 -11.68 -76.20 -28.44
CA LYS A 599 -11.69 -77.63 -28.08
C LYS A 599 -13.09 -78.23 -28.16
N ALA A 600 -14.10 -77.52 -27.64
CA ALA A 600 -15.49 -77.95 -27.74
C ALA A 600 -15.99 -78.01 -29.19
N THR A 601 -15.59 -77.08 -30.06
CA THR A 601 -15.92 -77.14 -31.50
C THR A 601 -15.24 -78.30 -32.20
N GLU A 602 -13.99 -78.61 -31.84
CA GLU A 602 -13.25 -79.75 -32.38
C GLU A 602 -13.86 -81.08 -31.94
N ASP A 603 -14.21 -81.20 -30.66
CA ASP A 603 -14.90 -82.38 -30.12
C ASP A 603 -16.30 -82.55 -30.74
N LYS A 604 -17.01 -81.44 -30.98
CA LYS A 604 -18.29 -81.45 -31.73
C LYS A 604 -18.10 -81.92 -33.17
N GLU A 605 -17.04 -81.51 -33.86
CA GLU A 605 -16.79 -81.99 -35.22
C GLU A 605 -16.35 -83.47 -35.22
N LYS A 606 -15.55 -83.91 -34.24
CA LYS A 606 -15.20 -85.33 -34.06
C LYS A 606 -16.43 -86.20 -33.84
N THR A 607 -17.32 -85.80 -32.94
CA THR A 607 -18.57 -86.53 -32.65
C THR A 607 -19.50 -86.56 -33.85
N LYS A 608 -19.59 -85.45 -34.61
CA LYS A 608 -20.33 -85.40 -35.88
C LYS A 608 -19.72 -86.35 -36.93
N ASN A 609 -18.40 -86.36 -37.09
CA ASN A 609 -17.70 -87.27 -38.02
C ASN A 609 -17.91 -88.74 -37.62
N MET A 610 -17.83 -89.06 -36.33
CA MET A 610 -18.14 -90.40 -35.81
C MET A 610 -19.60 -90.79 -36.09
N LEU A 611 -20.54 -89.88 -35.87
CA LEU A 611 -21.96 -90.12 -36.14
C LEU A 611 -22.19 -90.37 -37.64
N GLU A 612 -21.54 -89.59 -38.50
CA GLU A 612 -21.63 -89.76 -39.96
C GLU A 612 -21.04 -91.10 -40.42
N ALA A 613 -19.93 -91.54 -39.80
CA ALA A 613 -19.37 -92.88 -40.01
C ALA A 613 -20.37 -93.98 -39.59
N VAL A 614 -20.97 -93.89 -38.41
CA VAL A 614 -22.00 -94.84 -37.95
C VAL A 614 -23.24 -94.84 -38.85
N ILE A 615 -23.69 -93.68 -39.32
CA ILE A 615 -24.79 -93.58 -40.29
C ILE A 615 -24.43 -94.28 -41.60
N SER A 616 -23.18 -94.14 -42.05
CA SER A 616 -22.70 -94.79 -43.27
C SER A 616 -22.63 -96.32 -43.10
N GLU A 617 -22.12 -96.82 -41.97
CA GLU A 617 -22.13 -98.25 -41.62
C GLU A 617 -23.56 -98.79 -41.51
N MET A 618 -24.46 -98.06 -40.86
CA MET A 618 -25.86 -98.43 -40.73
C MET A 618 -26.54 -98.50 -42.12
N LYS A 619 -26.22 -97.59 -43.04
CA LYS A 619 -26.71 -97.66 -44.43
C LYS A 619 -26.20 -98.92 -45.12
N VAL A 620 -24.92 -99.26 -44.97
CA VAL A 620 -24.33 -100.49 -45.53
C VAL A 620 -25.01 -101.74 -44.94
N LEU A 621 -25.15 -101.82 -43.61
CA LEU A 621 -25.87 -102.91 -42.93
C LEU A 621 -27.32 -103.04 -43.40
N LYS A 622 -28.01 -101.91 -43.61
CA LYS A 622 -29.37 -101.93 -44.14
C LYS A 622 -29.42 -102.48 -45.56
N THR A 623 -28.46 -102.15 -46.42
CA THR A 623 -28.37 -102.71 -47.77
C THR A 623 -28.07 -104.21 -47.76
N THR A 624 -27.11 -104.67 -46.95
CA THR A 624 -26.77 -106.10 -46.84
C THR A 624 -27.92 -106.92 -46.24
N LEU A 625 -28.63 -106.38 -45.25
CA LEU A 625 -29.82 -107.02 -44.70
C LEU A 625 -30.94 -107.11 -45.75
N SER A 626 -31.14 -106.07 -46.55
CA SER A 626 -32.11 -106.12 -47.65
C SER A 626 -31.74 -107.17 -48.71
N GLU A 627 -30.46 -107.38 -48.98
CA GLU A 627 -29.99 -108.42 -49.88
C GLU A 627 -30.16 -109.83 -49.29
N LEU A 628 -29.88 -110.00 -48.00
CA LEU A 628 -30.13 -111.24 -47.28
C LEU A 628 -31.63 -111.58 -47.27
N ALA A 629 -32.50 -110.63 -46.98
CA ALA A 629 -33.95 -110.81 -47.03
C ALA A 629 -34.45 -111.18 -48.44
N LYS A 630 -33.82 -110.65 -49.50
CA LYS A 630 -34.11 -111.07 -50.89
C LYS A 630 -33.67 -112.51 -51.15
N ARG A 631 -32.47 -112.90 -50.70
CA ARG A 631 -31.98 -114.29 -50.82
C ARG A 631 -32.84 -115.28 -50.03
N GLU A 632 -33.23 -114.91 -48.82
CA GLU A 632 -34.12 -115.70 -47.97
C GLU A 632 -35.47 -115.93 -48.66
N ARG A 633 -36.06 -114.88 -49.25
CA ARG A 633 -37.30 -115.00 -50.02
C ARG A 633 -37.14 -115.91 -51.24
N GLN A 634 -36.05 -115.79 -51.99
CA GLN A 634 -35.74 -116.69 -53.10
C GLN A 634 -35.61 -118.16 -52.66
N LEU A 635 -34.99 -118.42 -51.51
CA LEU A 635 -34.87 -119.76 -50.93
C LEU A 635 -36.23 -120.29 -50.45
N ALA A 636 -37.05 -119.45 -49.84
CA ALA A 636 -38.41 -119.79 -49.43
C ALA A 636 -39.28 -120.13 -50.65
N ASP A 637 -39.23 -119.31 -51.71
CA ASP A 637 -39.93 -119.55 -52.98
C ASP A 637 -39.47 -120.87 -53.63
N PHE A 638 -38.15 -121.12 -53.65
CA PHE A 638 -37.59 -122.38 -54.15
C PHE A 638 -38.08 -123.59 -53.33
N ARG A 639 -38.06 -123.49 -52.00
CA ARG A 639 -38.56 -124.52 -51.08
C ARG A 639 -40.04 -124.80 -51.30
N GLU A 640 -40.84 -123.76 -51.56
CA GLU A 640 -42.27 -123.90 -51.87
C GLU A 640 -42.49 -124.64 -53.20
N VAL A 641 -41.76 -124.26 -54.26
CA VAL A 641 -41.85 -124.90 -55.58
C VAL A 641 -41.47 -126.37 -55.50
N VAL A 642 -40.35 -126.70 -54.84
CA VAL A 642 -39.90 -128.08 -54.67
C VAL A 642 -40.91 -128.89 -53.86
N SER A 643 -41.45 -128.34 -52.78
CA SER A 643 -42.49 -128.99 -51.96
C SER A 643 -43.75 -129.29 -52.79
N ARG A 644 -44.17 -128.35 -53.64
CA ARG A 644 -45.30 -128.52 -54.58
C ARG A 644 -45.04 -129.62 -55.60
N MET A 645 -43.84 -129.66 -56.20
CA MET A 645 -43.46 -130.70 -57.17
C MET A 645 -43.41 -132.10 -56.56
N LEU A 646 -43.11 -132.22 -55.26
CA LEU A 646 -43.06 -133.49 -54.52
C LEU A 646 -44.42 -133.91 -53.92
N GLY A 647 -45.50 -133.18 -54.19
CA GLY A 647 -46.84 -133.44 -53.64
C GLY A 647 -46.90 -133.39 -52.12
N LEU A 648 -46.02 -132.58 -51.49
CA LEU A 648 -46.03 -132.32 -50.05
C LEU A 648 -47.07 -131.22 -49.76
N ASP A 649 -47.79 -131.34 -48.64
CA ASP A 649 -48.83 -130.38 -48.27
C ASP A 649 -48.22 -129.06 -47.78
N ILE A 650 -48.31 -128.03 -48.61
CA ILE A 650 -47.75 -126.69 -48.40
C ILE A 650 -48.49 -125.91 -47.30
N ALA A 651 -49.69 -126.37 -46.88
CA ALA A 651 -50.44 -125.73 -45.80
C ALA A 651 -49.85 -125.97 -44.39
N SER A 652 -48.89 -126.90 -44.26
CA SER A 652 -48.12 -127.10 -43.04
C SER A 652 -47.04 -126.03 -42.89
N LEU A 653 -47.19 -125.14 -41.91
CA LEU A 653 -46.30 -124.00 -41.65
C LEU A 653 -44.84 -124.38 -41.27
N ALA A 654 -44.53 -125.67 -41.20
CA ALA A 654 -43.18 -126.16 -40.89
C ALA A 654 -42.93 -127.52 -41.55
N LEU A 655 -42.72 -127.52 -42.87
CA LEU A 655 -42.33 -128.71 -43.63
C LEU A 655 -40.84 -129.00 -43.44
N PRO A 656 -40.41 -129.96 -42.61
CA PRO A 656 -38.99 -130.11 -42.29
C PRO A 656 -38.18 -130.45 -43.54
N ASP A 657 -37.00 -129.83 -43.71
CA ASP A 657 -36.20 -129.99 -44.94
C ASP A 657 -35.83 -131.46 -45.21
N TYR A 658 -35.73 -132.29 -44.18
CA TYR A 658 -35.50 -133.72 -44.34
C TYR A 658 -36.65 -134.44 -45.07
N GLU A 659 -37.91 -134.01 -44.99
CA GLU A 659 -39.04 -134.66 -45.68
C GLU A 659 -39.00 -134.41 -47.20
N ILE A 660 -38.62 -133.18 -47.58
CA ILE A 660 -38.35 -132.79 -48.97
C ILE A 660 -37.19 -133.63 -49.51
N ILE A 661 -36.10 -133.71 -48.74
CA ILE A 661 -34.91 -134.50 -49.10
C ILE A 661 -35.27 -135.98 -49.24
N THR A 662 -36.02 -136.58 -48.30
CA THR A 662 -36.37 -138.01 -48.33
C THR A 662 -37.25 -138.37 -49.54
N ARG A 663 -38.18 -137.49 -49.95
CA ARG A 663 -39.00 -137.71 -51.16
C ARG A 663 -38.20 -137.53 -52.45
N LEU A 664 -37.29 -136.56 -52.51
CA LEU A 664 -36.35 -136.42 -53.63
C LEU A 664 -35.44 -137.65 -53.74
N GLU A 665 -34.89 -138.13 -52.63
CA GLU A 665 -34.09 -139.35 -52.56
C GLU A 665 -34.88 -140.59 -53.00
N GLY A 666 -36.17 -140.68 -52.64
CA GLY A 666 -37.09 -141.72 -53.12
C GLY A 666 -37.36 -141.67 -54.63
N LEU A 667 -37.52 -140.48 -55.21
CA LEU A 667 -37.64 -140.27 -56.67
C LEU A 667 -36.33 -140.61 -57.40
N ILE A 668 -35.19 -140.25 -56.82
CA ILE A 668 -33.86 -140.58 -57.36
C ILE A 668 -33.63 -142.10 -57.30
N HIS A 669 -34.05 -142.79 -56.22
CA HIS A 669 -33.99 -144.25 -56.12
C HIS A 669 -34.91 -144.98 -57.11
N PHE A 670 -36.12 -144.46 -57.38
CA PHE A 670 -37.03 -145.03 -58.38
C PHE A 670 -36.52 -144.92 -59.83
N HIS A 671 -35.64 -143.95 -60.11
CA HIS A 671 -35.02 -143.77 -61.43
C HIS A 671 -33.63 -144.45 -61.58
N GLN A 672 -33.11 -145.15 -60.58
CA GLN A 672 -31.79 -145.79 -60.63
C GLN A 672 -31.74 -147.21 -61.27
N HIS A 673 -32.84 -147.70 -61.86
CA HIS A 673 -32.84 -149.00 -62.56
C HIS A 673 -32.71 -148.93 -64.10
N HIS A 674 -32.57 -147.76 -64.72
CA HIS A 674 -32.22 -147.67 -66.14
C HIS A 674 -31.30 -146.48 -66.44
N PHE A 675 -30.06 -146.83 -66.84
CA PHE A 675 -29.06 -146.09 -67.66
C PHE A 675 -27.65 -145.89 -67.09
N PHE A 676 -26.73 -146.06 -68.04
CA PHE A 676 -25.28 -146.26 -68.03
C PHE A 676 -24.50 -144.91 -68.05
N PRO A 677 -23.16 -144.91 -67.96
CA PRO A 677 -22.32 -143.84 -67.42
C PRO A 677 -22.06 -142.72 -68.41
N CYS A 678 -21.97 -141.48 -67.91
CA CYS A 678 -21.49 -140.34 -68.68
C CYS A 678 -20.38 -139.59 -67.94
N VAL A 679 -19.38 -139.24 -68.73
CA VAL A 679 -18.03 -138.79 -68.41
C VAL A 679 -17.96 -137.26 -68.29
N CYS A 680 -17.38 -136.76 -67.18
CA CYS A 680 -16.55 -135.54 -67.00
C CYS A 680 -17.13 -134.13 -67.37
N PRO A 681 -16.61 -132.98 -66.84
CA PRO A 681 -15.21 -132.73 -66.49
C PRO A 681 -14.88 -131.90 -65.23
N LYS A 682 -13.57 -131.79 -65.02
CA LYS A 682 -12.76 -131.04 -64.06
C LYS A 682 -12.90 -129.51 -64.15
N ASP A 683 -12.21 -128.87 -63.19
CA ASP A 683 -11.74 -127.47 -63.12
C ASP A 683 -12.69 -126.54 -62.30
N VAL A 684 -12.25 -125.62 -61.44
CA VAL A 684 -11.02 -124.82 -61.37
C VAL A 684 -10.73 -124.47 -59.90
N ALA A 685 -9.46 -124.62 -59.50
CA ALA A 685 -8.88 -123.97 -58.33
C ALA A 685 -8.73 -122.46 -58.56
N ARG A 686 -9.04 -121.62 -57.57
CA ARG A 686 -8.42 -120.29 -57.44
C ARG A 686 -8.04 -119.98 -56.00
N THR A 687 -6.74 -120.05 -55.79
CA THR A 687 -5.92 -119.42 -54.77
C THR A 687 -5.76 -117.91 -54.99
N LEU A 688 -5.43 -117.23 -53.88
CA LEU A 688 -4.61 -116.02 -53.71
C LEU A 688 -5.16 -114.63 -54.11
N GLU A 689 -5.14 -113.71 -53.15
CA GLU A 689 -4.33 -112.46 -53.12
C GLU A 689 -4.77 -111.65 -51.87
N GLU A 690 -3.94 -111.56 -50.83
CA GLU A 690 -3.10 -110.38 -50.56
C GLU A 690 -3.80 -109.03 -50.79
N GLN A 691 -4.08 -108.30 -49.71
CA GLN A 691 -3.53 -106.95 -49.55
C GLN A 691 -3.82 -106.38 -48.14
N GLN A 692 -2.73 -106.20 -47.41
CA GLN A 692 -2.60 -105.21 -46.35
C GLN A 692 -3.08 -103.84 -46.85
N ARG A 693 -3.93 -103.17 -46.08
CA ARG A 693 -3.89 -101.71 -46.00
C ARG A 693 -4.23 -101.25 -44.59
N ASN A 694 -3.15 -100.90 -43.90
CA ASN A 694 -3.12 -99.89 -42.84
C ASN A 694 -4.05 -98.74 -43.21
N ILE A 695 -4.94 -98.36 -42.28
CA ILE A 695 -5.41 -96.99 -42.19
C ILE A 695 -5.10 -96.54 -40.76
N GLN A 696 -4.09 -95.68 -40.69
CA GLN A 696 -3.73 -94.91 -39.52
C GLN A 696 -4.95 -94.17 -38.98
N LEU A 697 -5.14 -94.33 -37.68
CA LEU A 697 -5.82 -93.38 -36.81
C LEU A 697 -5.32 -91.96 -37.06
N LEU A 698 -6.28 -91.03 -37.13
CA LEU A 698 -6.14 -89.69 -36.59
C LEU A 698 -7.39 -89.39 -35.75
#